data_AF-A0A7X1MDU8-F1
#
_entry.id   AF-A0A7X1MDU8-F1
#
_cell.length_a   1.000
_cell.length_b   1.000
_cell.length_c   1.000
_cell.angle_alpha   90.00
_cell.angle_beta   90.00
_cell.angle_gamma   90.00
#
_symmetry.space_group_name_H-M   'P 1'
#
loop_
_entity.id
_entity.type
_entity.pdbx_description
1 polymer ?
#
loop_
_entity_poly.entity_id
_entity_poly.type
_entity_poly.pdbx_seq_one_letter_code
_entity_poly.pdbx_strand_id
1 'polypeptide(L)'
;MTFDTLLVANRGEIATRIIRTAHRLGLRTVAVYSDPDRGAAHVRLADEAVRLGPAPAKESYLDADLVLKAAKDTGAGAVHPGYGFLSEDAGFARRCADAGIVFVGPTPEQLELFGAKHTARAAAQAAGVPLAPGTGLLPDVAAALAAAEEIGYPVMLKATGGGGGIGMQACHGAADLADAWDRVQRVAAASFSSAGVFLERLVERARHVEVQVFGDGLGRVVTFGDRDCSLQRRNQKVLEEAPAPGLPDHVRRQLATCARDLCAAVDYRSAGTVEFVYDAVREEAYFLEVNTRLQVEHPVTEEIYGVDLVEWMLRLAQGDTAVVTEPPAPKGHAVEARVYAEDPSRDHRPSAGLLTRVSFPGDVRVDTWVETGTEVTTSYDPMLAKVIAYGGDRAEALDRLDAALAATRVDGIETNLGLVRAALRDTDVRAAVHSTASLAAIVDPTPRIEVVAPGTLTTVQDWPGRTGYWQVGVPPCGPMDDLSFRLGNTALGNDEGAPGLECTLQGPSLKFTRPTTVCVTGAPARVTIDGTPVPQWEPVTVEAGQALAVAAPEEHGLRTYVLFAGGLDVPEFLGSAATFTLGRFGGHGGRALRAGDVLHGAEARTQTSVVPLDQRPAFGGEWRVGALEGPHAAPEFFTEDDIRDFYAADWKVHFNSARTGVRLVGPKPRWARTDGGEAGLHPSNIHDTPYSIGAVDYTGDMPVLLGPDGPSLGGFVCPATIATGQRWKLGQFRPGDTVRFVPVSAAAAAELRHHPAAAPHADRDVIVDGGILARLEETASRPSVTYRRSGDDNLLVEYGPMQLDLSLRMRVHALAEALAAREVDGIVDLTPGIRSLQVQTDPDILPQDELLDTVLRVEQELPVTDELVVPSRIVHLPLSWDDPATREAIARYMAGVRDDAPWCPWNIEFIRRVNGLETVDEVHRTVFDAEYLVMGLGDVYLGAPVATPLDPRHRLVTTKYNPARTWTAENSVGIGGAYLCIYGMEGPGGYQFVGRTTQVWSGWQQRGAFEPGKPWLLRFFDRIKWYPVESGELLQLRADITSGRFVPKTEEGTFSLAEYQRFLAENAESIAEFRVRQGAAFGAERDAWEAAGEFARADTATEVAPPTTDITVPEGGHLVEAEFTASVWQVNVEVGDRVSAGQQLLALEAMKMESRVPAPADGIVTAVLTKPGSQVEAGTALVVLAPAQTAQAAA
;
A
#
# COMPACT_ATOMS: atom_id res chain seq x y z
N MET A 1 -24.48 13.48 36.83
CA MET A 1 -23.33 14.41 36.79
C MET A 1 -23.24 14.91 35.37
N THR A 2 -23.02 16.20 35.14
CA THR A 2 -22.89 16.73 33.78
C THR A 2 -21.43 16.70 33.34
N PHE A 3 -21.15 16.10 32.19
CA PHE A 3 -19.84 16.14 31.53
C PHE A 3 -20.02 16.64 30.09
N ASP A 4 -19.00 17.32 29.57
CA ASP A 4 -18.94 17.86 28.20
C ASP A 4 -17.92 17.12 27.31
N THR A 5 -17.03 16.34 27.91
CA THR A 5 -15.96 15.60 27.23
C THR A 5 -16.10 14.10 27.52
N LEU A 6 -16.12 13.30 26.46
CA LEU A 6 -16.21 11.84 26.47
C LEU A 6 -14.92 11.21 25.93
N LEU A 7 -14.30 10.33 26.72
CA LEU A 7 -13.26 9.43 26.20
C LEU A 7 -13.90 8.11 25.75
N VAL A 8 -13.51 7.62 24.57
CA VAL A 8 -13.93 6.31 24.09
C VAL A 8 -12.81 5.31 24.29
N ALA A 9 -12.96 4.41 25.26
CA ALA A 9 -11.95 3.41 25.63
C ALA A 9 -12.06 2.17 24.72
N ASN A 10 -12.01 2.39 23.40
CA ASN A 10 -12.13 1.35 22.40
C ASN A 10 -11.49 1.80 21.07
N ARG A 11 -11.58 0.96 20.04
CA ARG A 11 -11.04 1.18 18.69
C ARG A 11 -12.04 0.81 17.61
N GLY A 12 -11.66 1.03 16.35
CA GLY A 12 -12.35 0.48 15.20
C GLY A 12 -13.78 1.00 15.04
N GLU A 13 -14.69 0.11 14.63
CA GLU A 13 -16.06 0.48 14.25
C GLU A 13 -16.85 1.06 15.43
N ILE A 14 -16.74 0.48 16.62
CA ILE A 14 -17.57 0.90 17.75
C ILE A 14 -17.14 2.27 18.26
N ALA A 15 -15.83 2.53 18.26
CA ALA A 15 -15.32 3.84 18.61
C ALA A 15 -15.83 4.91 17.64
N THR A 16 -15.79 4.61 16.34
CA THR A 16 -16.32 5.45 15.26
C THR A 16 -17.83 5.70 15.45
N ARG A 17 -18.61 4.66 15.76
CA ARG A 17 -20.06 4.76 16.02
C ARG A 17 -20.37 5.63 17.24
N ILE A 18 -19.62 5.47 18.33
CA ILE A 18 -19.82 6.23 19.58
C ILE A 18 -19.47 7.71 19.36
N ILE A 19 -18.33 8.00 18.71
CA ILE A 19 -17.90 9.38 18.42
C ILE A 19 -18.97 10.12 17.62
N ARG A 20 -19.57 9.49 16.59
CA ARG A 20 -20.66 10.10 15.80
C ARG A 20 -21.86 10.52 16.67
N THR A 21 -22.30 9.65 17.60
CA THR A 21 -23.41 10.01 18.50
C THR A 21 -23.00 11.08 19.50
N ALA A 22 -21.80 10.99 20.08
CA ALA A 22 -21.30 11.98 21.02
C ALA A 22 -21.22 13.38 20.40
N HIS A 23 -20.74 13.49 19.16
CA HIS A 23 -20.76 14.75 18.39
C HIS A 23 -22.16 15.28 18.15
N ARG A 24 -23.13 14.42 17.79
CA ARG A 24 -24.54 14.82 17.63
C ARG A 24 -25.14 15.37 18.93
N LEU A 25 -24.68 14.88 20.08
CA LEU A 25 -25.06 15.36 21.40
C LEU A 25 -24.25 16.59 21.87
N GLY A 26 -23.31 17.09 21.06
CA GLY A 26 -22.48 18.25 21.38
C GLY A 26 -21.36 17.98 22.38
N LEU A 27 -20.95 16.73 22.55
CA LEU A 27 -19.83 16.34 23.42
C LEU A 27 -18.51 16.44 22.64
N ARG A 28 -17.47 16.96 23.31
CA ARG A 28 -16.09 16.82 22.85
C ARG A 28 -15.64 15.37 23.03
N THR A 29 -14.90 14.83 22.08
CA THR A 29 -14.52 13.41 22.05
C THR A 29 -13.01 13.23 22.11
N VAL A 30 -12.59 12.20 22.86
CA VAL A 30 -11.19 11.78 22.97
C VAL A 30 -11.08 10.32 22.53
N ALA A 31 -10.30 10.08 21.48
CA ALA A 31 -9.93 8.73 21.08
C ALA A 31 -8.65 8.28 21.80
N VAL A 32 -8.55 6.99 22.09
CA VAL A 32 -7.29 6.35 22.47
C VAL A 32 -6.84 5.41 21.36
N TYR A 33 -5.53 5.26 21.19
CA TYR A 33 -5.01 4.39 20.14
C TYR A 33 -3.68 3.71 20.49
N SER A 34 -3.48 2.55 19.87
CA SER A 34 -2.20 1.84 19.82
C SER A 34 -1.41 2.23 18.57
N ASP A 35 -0.12 1.92 18.49
CA ASP A 35 0.69 2.23 17.31
C ASP A 35 0.08 1.74 15.97
N PRO A 36 -0.47 0.51 15.86
CA PRO A 36 -1.18 0.06 14.65
C PRO A 36 -2.41 0.89 14.27
N ASP A 37 -3.10 1.51 15.24
CA ASP A 37 -4.34 2.24 15.02
C ASP A 37 -4.15 3.75 14.80
N ARG A 38 -2.90 4.21 14.73
CA ARG A 38 -2.56 5.63 14.58
C ARG A 38 -3.25 6.30 13.39
N GLY A 39 -3.43 5.57 12.30
CA GLY A 39 -4.13 6.04 11.09
C GLY A 39 -5.61 5.65 11.01
N ALA A 40 -6.18 5.04 12.05
CA ALA A 40 -7.55 4.53 12.02
C ALA A 40 -8.61 5.64 12.04
N ALA A 41 -9.80 5.35 11.50
CA ALA A 41 -10.88 6.32 11.38
C ALA A 41 -11.30 6.94 12.72
N HIS A 42 -11.35 6.17 13.81
CA HIS A 42 -11.77 6.69 15.12
C HIS A 42 -10.78 7.71 15.69
N VAL A 43 -9.48 7.57 15.40
CA VAL A 43 -8.45 8.55 15.76
C VAL A 43 -8.66 9.84 15.01
N ARG A 44 -8.98 9.78 13.72
CA ARG A 44 -9.26 10.96 12.90
C ARG A 44 -10.56 11.66 13.33
N LEU A 45 -11.61 10.89 13.62
CA LEU A 45 -12.94 11.44 13.92
C LEU A 45 -12.99 12.17 15.26
N ALA A 46 -12.16 11.81 16.24
CA ALA A 46 -12.16 12.44 17.55
C ALA A 46 -11.47 13.80 17.56
N ASP A 47 -11.98 14.72 18.39
CA ASP A 47 -11.44 16.07 18.56
C ASP A 47 -9.99 16.03 19.09
N GLU A 48 -9.71 15.09 19.99
CA GLU A 48 -8.39 14.83 20.56
C GLU A 48 -8.08 13.32 20.51
N ALA A 49 -6.80 12.95 20.39
CA ALA A 49 -6.38 11.55 20.39
C ALA A 49 -5.11 11.32 21.23
N VAL A 50 -5.10 10.24 22.00
CA VAL A 50 -4.01 9.90 22.93
C VAL A 50 -3.44 8.52 22.59
N ARG A 51 -2.13 8.46 22.36
CA ARG A 51 -1.40 7.20 22.21
C ARG A 51 -1.30 6.48 23.56
N LEU A 52 -1.75 5.23 23.61
CA LEU A 52 -1.57 4.34 24.76
C LEU A 52 -0.20 3.64 24.70
N GLY A 53 0.11 2.95 23.60
CA GLY A 53 1.27 2.07 23.57
C GLY A 53 1.41 1.25 22.28
N PRO A 54 2.23 0.19 22.31
CA PRO A 54 2.47 -0.69 21.17
C PRO A 54 1.26 -1.59 20.86
N ALA A 55 1.41 -2.47 19.86
CA ALA A 55 0.35 -3.36 19.36
C ALA A 55 -0.28 -4.34 20.37
N PRO A 56 0.45 -4.94 21.34
CA PRO A 56 -0.17 -5.86 22.29
C PRO A 56 -1.28 -5.17 23.10
N ALA A 57 -2.49 -5.72 23.08
CA ALA A 57 -3.65 -5.12 23.77
C ALA A 57 -3.39 -4.91 25.28
N LYS A 58 -2.64 -5.82 25.92
CA LYS A 58 -2.25 -5.73 27.34
C LYS A 58 -1.36 -4.53 27.67
N GLU A 59 -0.62 -4.03 26.70
CA GLU A 59 0.27 -2.86 26.83
C GLU A 59 -0.38 -1.59 26.25
N SER A 60 -1.66 -1.67 25.86
CA SER A 60 -2.42 -0.57 25.26
C SER A 60 -3.87 -0.55 25.76
N TYR A 61 -4.85 -1.05 24.98
CA TYR A 61 -6.28 -0.92 25.27
C TYR A 61 -6.78 -1.63 26.53
N LEU A 62 -6.07 -2.66 27.01
CA LEU A 62 -6.36 -3.36 28.27
C LEU A 62 -5.59 -2.80 29.46
N ASP A 63 -4.72 -1.81 29.25
CA ASP A 63 -4.04 -1.12 30.35
C ASP A 63 -4.97 -0.03 30.92
N ALA A 64 -5.69 -0.42 31.97
CA ALA A 64 -6.60 0.46 32.69
C ALA A 64 -5.94 1.74 33.22
N ASP A 65 -4.65 1.70 33.58
CA ASP A 65 -3.96 2.86 34.14
C ASP A 65 -3.62 3.87 33.03
N LEU A 66 -3.23 3.39 31.85
CA LEU A 66 -3.02 4.24 30.67
C LEU A 66 -4.32 4.89 30.19
N VAL A 67 -5.42 4.13 30.11
CA VAL A 67 -6.73 4.67 29.70
C VAL A 67 -7.24 5.70 30.71
N LEU A 68 -7.11 5.41 32.01
CA LEU A 68 -7.53 6.35 33.06
C LEU A 68 -6.65 7.61 33.09
N LYS A 69 -5.34 7.47 32.84
CA LYS A 69 -4.43 8.60 32.67
C LYS A 69 -4.84 9.47 31.48
N ALA A 70 -5.12 8.87 30.32
CA ALA A 70 -5.59 9.59 29.14
C ALA A 70 -6.89 10.35 29.42
N ALA A 71 -7.84 9.74 30.14
CA ALA A 71 -9.10 10.42 30.52
C ALA A 71 -8.84 11.64 31.43
N LYS A 72 -7.94 11.51 32.41
CA LYS A 72 -7.58 12.60 33.32
C LYS A 72 -6.85 13.74 32.62
N ASP A 73 -5.84 13.43 31.81
CA ASP A 73 -5.01 14.43 31.15
C ASP A 73 -5.80 15.26 30.13
N THR A 74 -6.79 14.65 29.49
CA THR A 74 -7.67 15.32 28.51
C THR A 74 -8.92 15.93 29.14
N GLY A 75 -9.16 15.75 30.44
CA GLY A 75 -10.32 16.29 31.14
C GLY A 75 -11.65 15.60 30.81
N ALA A 76 -11.62 14.34 30.35
CA ALA A 76 -12.83 13.57 30.09
C ALA A 76 -13.63 13.29 31.39
N GLY A 77 -14.88 13.72 31.42
CA GLY A 77 -15.78 13.48 32.56
C GLY A 77 -16.49 12.13 32.51
N ALA A 78 -16.42 11.44 31.37
CA ALA A 78 -16.98 10.10 31.19
C ALA A 78 -16.10 9.24 30.27
N VAL A 79 -16.17 7.92 30.46
CA VAL A 79 -15.55 6.91 29.60
C VAL A 79 -16.63 5.98 29.06
N HIS A 80 -16.75 5.91 27.73
CA HIS A 80 -17.57 4.90 27.06
C HIS A 80 -16.67 3.72 26.64
N PRO A 81 -16.89 2.51 27.16
CA PRO A 81 -15.99 1.40 26.90
C PRO A 81 -16.34 0.63 25.62
N GLY A 82 -17.53 0.84 25.05
CA GLY A 82 -18.00 0.06 23.89
C GLY A 82 -18.20 -1.41 24.28
N TYR A 83 -17.59 -2.32 23.53
CA TYR A 83 -17.56 -3.76 23.82
C TYR A 83 -16.16 -4.37 23.64
N GLY A 84 -15.91 -5.51 24.29
CA GLY A 84 -14.55 -6.04 24.42
C GLY A 84 -13.67 -5.15 25.32
N PHE A 85 -12.37 -5.42 25.35
CA PHE A 85 -11.41 -4.68 26.19
C PHE A 85 -11.88 -4.54 27.65
N LEU A 86 -11.98 -3.30 28.17
CA LEU A 86 -12.33 -2.98 29.55
C LEU A 86 -13.84 -2.83 29.78
N SER A 87 -14.69 -3.17 28.80
CA SER A 87 -16.15 -2.96 28.89
C SER A 87 -16.87 -3.77 29.96
N GLU A 88 -16.33 -4.91 30.35
CA GLU A 88 -16.87 -5.75 31.42
C GLU A 88 -15.90 -5.87 32.60
N ASP A 89 -14.90 -4.99 32.68
CA ASP A 89 -13.93 -4.95 33.78
C ASP A 89 -14.49 -4.11 34.94
N ALA A 90 -15.00 -4.81 35.96
CA ALA A 90 -15.51 -4.17 37.17
C ALA A 90 -14.46 -3.36 37.93
N GLY A 91 -13.19 -3.81 37.93
CA GLY A 91 -12.09 -3.11 38.57
C GLY A 91 -11.76 -1.80 37.86
N PHE A 92 -11.88 -1.75 36.54
CA PHE A 92 -11.77 -0.51 35.77
C PHE A 92 -12.96 0.43 36.03
N ALA A 93 -14.19 -0.08 36.00
CA ALA A 93 -15.38 0.73 36.30
C ALA A 93 -15.32 1.35 37.71
N ARG A 94 -14.83 0.60 38.71
CA ARG A 94 -14.60 1.10 40.08
C ARG A 94 -13.53 2.19 40.11
N ARG A 95 -12.39 1.99 39.41
CA ARG A 95 -11.33 3.01 39.26
C ARG A 95 -11.82 4.29 38.59
N CYS A 96 -12.71 4.21 37.59
CA CYS A 96 -13.36 5.38 37.00
C CYS A 96 -14.19 6.14 38.04
N ALA A 97 -15.04 5.43 38.80
CA ALA A 97 -15.86 6.04 39.84
C ALA A 97 -15.01 6.71 40.94
N ASP A 98 -13.95 6.04 41.41
CA ASP A 98 -13.01 6.58 42.41
C ASP A 98 -12.27 7.84 41.89
N ALA A 99 -12.08 7.95 40.58
CA ALA A 99 -11.48 9.10 39.93
C ALA A 99 -12.50 10.22 39.59
N GLY A 100 -13.78 10.06 39.92
CA GLY A 100 -14.84 11.00 39.57
C GLY A 100 -15.20 11.01 38.08
N ILE A 101 -14.87 9.95 37.35
CA ILE A 101 -15.14 9.78 35.92
C ILE A 101 -16.32 8.82 35.76
N VAL A 102 -17.34 9.22 35.00
CA VAL A 102 -18.53 8.39 34.80
C VAL A 102 -18.21 7.23 33.84
N PHE A 103 -18.31 5.99 34.34
CA PHE A 103 -18.32 4.81 33.48
C PHE A 103 -19.68 4.66 32.80
N VAL A 104 -19.71 4.76 31.47
CA VAL A 104 -20.95 4.67 30.68
C VAL A 104 -21.33 3.21 30.48
N GLY A 105 -21.97 2.63 31.50
CA GLY A 105 -22.38 1.23 31.55
C GLY A 105 -22.97 0.83 32.91
N PRO A 106 -23.08 -0.48 33.21
CA PRO A 106 -23.54 -0.99 34.49
C PRO A 106 -22.68 -0.54 35.68
N THR A 107 -23.14 -0.79 36.91
CA THR A 107 -22.33 -0.52 38.11
C THR A 107 -21.22 -1.59 38.28
N PRO A 108 -20.11 -1.29 38.98
CA PRO A 108 -19.07 -2.29 39.25
C PRO A 108 -19.62 -3.57 39.90
N GLU A 109 -20.61 -3.44 40.78
CA GLU A 109 -21.25 -4.56 41.48
C GLU A 109 -22.07 -5.43 40.51
N GLN A 110 -22.74 -4.82 39.53
CA GLN A 110 -23.47 -5.54 38.48
C GLN A 110 -22.51 -6.28 37.53
N LEU A 111 -21.37 -5.65 37.19
CA LEU A 111 -20.32 -6.28 36.40
C LEU A 111 -19.73 -7.50 37.13
N GLU A 112 -19.43 -7.39 38.43
CA GLU A 112 -18.94 -8.51 39.25
C GLU A 112 -19.98 -9.64 39.33
N LEU A 113 -21.25 -9.30 39.54
CA LEU A 113 -22.34 -10.28 39.67
C LEU A 113 -22.50 -11.16 38.42
N PHE A 114 -22.53 -10.54 37.24
CA PHE A 114 -22.75 -11.26 35.98
C PHE A 114 -21.46 -11.78 35.34
N GLY A 115 -20.29 -11.24 35.69
CA GLY A 115 -19.00 -11.68 35.15
C GLY A 115 -18.60 -13.11 35.56
N ALA A 116 -19.12 -13.63 36.68
CA ALA A 116 -18.87 -15.01 37.10
C ALA A 116 -20.07 -15.93 36.82
N LYS A 117 -19.84 -17.04 36.12
CA LYS A 117 -20.89 -17.98 35.68
C LYS A 117 -21.79 -18.48 36.81
N HIS A 118 -21.23 -18.75 37.98
CA HIS A 118 -21.99 -19.31 39.10
C HIS A 118 -22.90 -18.27 39.78
N THR A 119 -22.46 -17.01 39.93
CA THR A 119 -23.27 -15.93 40.48
C THR A 119 -24.33 -15.48 39.49
N ALA A 120 -24.01 -15.38 38.20
CA ALA A 120 -24.97 -15.09 37.14
C ALA A 120 -26.08 -16.15 37.08
N ARG A 121 -25.71 -17.44 37.14
CA ARG A 121 -26.68 -18.55 37.16
C ARG A 121 -27.53 -18.56 38.43
N ALA A 122 -26.95 -18.24 39.59
CA ALA A 122 -27.70 -18.12 40.84
C ALA A 122 -28.70 -16.95 40.79
N ALA A 123 -28.31 -15.81 40.21
CA ALA A 123 -29.20 -14.66 39.99
C ALA A 123 -30.33 -15.01 39.02
N ALA A 124 -30.03 -15.67 37.91
CA ALA A 124 -31.02 -16.17 36.96
C ALA A 124 -32.01 -17.13 37.63
N GLN A 125 -31.54 -18.07 38.44
CA GLN A 125 -32.39 -18.99 39.19
C GLN A 125 -33.29 -18.27 40.20
N ALA A 126 -32.74 -17.29 40.94
CA ALA A 126 -33.48 -16.50 41.91
C ALA A 126 -34.57 -15.63 41.26
N ALA A 127 -34.30 -15.14 40.04
CA ALA A 127 -35.25 -14.41 39.21
C ALA A 127 -36.25 -15.31 38.46
N GLY A 128 -36.19 -16.64 38.64
CA GLY A 128 -37.10 -17.59 38.00
C GLY A 128 -36.83 -17.82 36.50
N VAL A 129 -35.65 -17.45 36.01
CA VAL A 129 -35.25 -17.69 34.62
C VAL A 129 -34.91 -19.18 34.43
N PRO A 130 -35.48 -19.88 33.44
CA PRO A 130 -35.19 -21.29 33.21
C PRO A 130 -33.69 -21.53 32.91
N LEU A 131 -33.11 -22.52 33.58
CA LEU A 131 -31.73 -22.95 33.35
C LEU A 131 -31.72 -24.25 32.55
N ALA A 132 -30.62 -24.51 31.81
CA ALA A 132 -30.47 -25.77 31.11
C ALA A 132 -30.50 -26.94 32.11
N PRO A 133 -31.32 -27.99 31.85
CA PRO A 133 -31.34 -29.18 32.69
C PRO A 133 -29.94 -29.78 32.76
N GLY A 134 -29.46 -29.98 33.97
CA GLY A 134 -28.08 -30.39 34.21
C GLY A 134 -27.85 -30.71 35.67
N THR A 135 -26.64 -31.17 35.97
CA THR A 135 -26.25 -31.61 37.30
C THR A 135 -25.33 -30.60 37.97
N GLY A 136 -25.17 -30.72 39.29
CA GLY A 136 -23.94 -30.29 39.94
C GLY A 136 -22.74 -31.16 39.53
N LEU A 137 -21.64 -31.03 40.26
CA LEU A 137 -20.49 -31.93 40.08
C LEU A 137 -20.88 -33.38 40.38
N LEU A 138 -20.52 -34.27 39.46
CA LEU A 138 -20.79 -35.70 39.54
C LEU A 138 -19.57 -36.44 40.09
N PRO A 139 -19.75 -37.39 41.03
CA PRO A 139 -18.63 -38.09 41.66
C PRO A 139 -18.03 -39.19 40.78
N ASP A 140 -18.83 -39.85 39.94
CA ASP A 140 -18.42 -40.99 39.12
C ASP A 140 -19.32 -41.18 37.88
N VAL A 141 -18.91 -42.09 37.00
CA VAL A 141 -19.64 -42.44 35.76
C VAL A 141 -21.01 -43.04 36.04
N ALA A 142 -21.21 -43.74 37.16
CA ALA A 142 -22.50 -44.34 37.49
C ALA A 142 -23.54 -43.26 37.83
N ALA A 143 -23.14 -42.25 38.61
CA ALA A 143 -23.94 -41.06 38.87
C ALA A 143 -24.22 -40.27 37.59
N ALA A 144 -23.25 -40.18 36.67
CA ALA A 144 -23.45 -39.55 35.37
C ALA A 144 -24.49 -40.28 34.51
N LEU A 145 -24.42 -41.62 34.43
CA LEU A 145 -25.38 -42.42 33.68
C LEU A 145 -26.81 -42.28 34.23
N ALA A 146 -26.97 -42.33 35.56
CA ALA A 146 -28.27 -42.13 36.19
C ALA A 146 -28.83 -40.71 35.95
N ALA A 147 -28.00 -39.68 36.09
CA ALA A 147 -28.41 -38.32 35.81
C ALA A 147 -28.73 -38.08 34.33
N ALA A 148 -28.02 -38.74 33.41
CA ALA A 148 -28.31 -38.66 31.98
C ALA A 148 -29.65 -39.31 31.60
N GLU A 149 -30.09 -40.36 32.32
CA GLU A 149 -31.44 -40.92 32.14
C GLU A 149 -32.53 -39.94 32.59
N GLU A 150 -32.30 -39.19 33.68
CA GLU A 150 -33.23 -38.15 34.15
C GLU A 150 -33.26 -36.93 33.22
N ILE A 151 -32.09 -36.48 32.74
CA ILE A 151 -31.97 -35.34 31.82
C ILE A 151 -32.50 -35.69 30.42
N GLY A 152 -32.32 -36.95 29.99
CA GLY A 152 -32.59 -37.44 28.65
C GLY A 152 -31.45 -37.14 27.67
N TYR A 153 -31.06 -38.15 26.89
CA TYR A 153 -30.05 -38.03 25.82
C TYR A 153 -30.58 -37.21 24.61
N PRO A 154 -29.69 -36.53 23.87
CA PRO A 154 -28.25 -36.42 24.10
C PRO A 154 -27.90 -35.46 25.24
N VAL A 155 -26.77 -35.72 25.92
CA VAL A 155 -26.22 -34.88 26.99
C VAL A 155 -24.80 -34.45 26.63
N MET A 156 -24.38 -33.29 27.13
CA MET A 156 -23.02 -32.77 27.02
C MET A 156 -22.31 -32.97 28.37
N LEU A 157 -21.27 -33.79 28.36
CA LEU A 157 -20.37 -33.95 29.51
C LEU A 157 -19.37 -32.79 29.51
N LYS A 158 -19.23 -32.07 30.63
CA LYS A 158 -18.40 -30.86 30.73
C LYS A 158 -17.52 -30.86 31.98
N ALA A 159 -16.28 -30.40 31.84
CA ALA A 159 -15.38 -30.09 32.95
C ALA A 159 -15.65 -28.70 33.56
N THR A 160 -15.48 -28.54 34.87
CA THR A 160 -15.76 -27.28 35.60
C THR A 160 -14.89 -26.09 35.15
N GLY A 161 -13.71 -26.34 34.61
CA GLY A 161 -12.79 -25.31 34.09
C GLY A 161 -12.83 -25.14 32.57
N GLY A 162 -13.63 -25.93 31.85
CA GLY A 162 -13.62 -25.97 30.39
C GLY A 162 -14.17 -24.70 29.73
N GLY A 163 -13.32 -24.00 28.98
CA GLY A 163 -13.69 -22.92 28.06
C GLY A 163 -13.34 -23.28 26.62
N GLY A 164 -14.09 -22.75 25.64
CA GLY A 164 -13.76 -22.87 24.21
C GLY A 164 -13.80 -24.30 23.64
N GLY A 165 -14.66 -25.17 24.16
CA GLY A 165 -14.81 -26.56 23.67
C GLY A 165 -13.81 -27.57 24.27
N ILE A 166 -12.85 -27.14 25.09
CA ILE A 166 -11.88 -28.02 25.73
C ILE A 166 -12.50 -28.65 26.99
N GLY A 167 -12.45 -29.97 27.08
CA GLY A 167 -13.01 -30.71 28.23
C GLY A 167 -14.54 -30.82 28.18
N MET A 168 -15.13 -30.85 26.98
CA MET A 168 -16.54 -31.21 26.81
C MET A 168 -16.75 -32.24 25.70
N GLN A 169 -17.74 -33.12 25.86
CA GLN A 169 -18.05 -34.16 24.87
C GLN A 169 -19.56 -34.45 24.79
N ALA A 170 -20.10 -34.41 23.58
CA ALA A 170 -21.46 -34.83 23.29
C ALA A 170 -21.58 -36.35 23.46
N CYS A 171 -22.62 -36.79 24.16
CA CYS A 171 -22.91 -38.18 24.43
C CYS A 171 -24.36 -38.46 24.00
N HIS A 172 -24.57 -39.33 23.00
CA HIS A 172 -25.89 -39.63 22.46
C HIS A 172 -26.53 -40.85 23.11
N GLY A 173 -25.75 -41.60 23.92
CA GLY A 173 -26.24 -42.69 24.74
C GLY A 173 -25.29 -43.05 25.87
N ALA A 174 -25.70 -44.06 26.65
CA ALA A 174 -24.97 -44.53 27.83
C ALA A 174 -23.55 -45.00 27.53
N ALA A 175 -23.33 -45.68 26.39
CA ALA A 175 -21.99 -46.13 26.00
C ALA A 175 -21.05 -44.96 25.72
N ASP A 176 -21.51 -43.96 24.95
CA ASP A 176 -20.72 -42.76 24.65
C ASP A 176 -20.31 -42.01 25.92
N LEU A 177 -21.26 -41.89 26.87
CA LEU A 177 -21.02 -41.21 28.15
C LEU A 177 -20.00 -41.96 29.01
N ALA A 178 -20.11 -43.28 29.07
CA ALA A 178 -19.14 -44.11 29.79
C ALA A 178 -17.74 -43.98 29.19
N ASP A 179 -17.63 -44.02 27.86
CA ASP A 179 -16.34 -43.89 27.16
C ASP A 179 -15.75 -42.48 27.27
N ALA A 180 -16.60 -41.45 27.26
CA ALA A 180 -16.18 -40.06 27.36
C ALA A 180 -15.72 -39.66 28.77
N TRP A 181 -16.27 -40.29 29.81
CA TRP A 181 -16.00 -39.95 31.21
C TRP A 181 -14.51 -39.86 31.53
N ASP A 182 -13.77 -40.95 31.30
CA ASP A 182 -12.33 -41.02 31.64
C ASP A 182 -11.49 -40.06 30.80
N ARG A 183 -11.93 -39.73 29.58
CA ARG A 183 -11.24 -38.76 28.72
C ARG A 183 -11.43 -37.34 29.24
N VAL A 184 -12.68 -36.94 29.49
CA VAL A 184 -13.02 -35.58 29.95
C VAL A 184 -12.47 -35.34 31.36
N GLN A 185 -12.51 -36.34 32.25
CA GLN A 185 -11.93 -36.22 33.59
C GLN A 185 -10.40 -36.07 33.55
N ARG A 186 -9.70 -36.80 32.68
CA ARG A 186 -8.25 -36.63 32.48
C ARG A 186 -7.91 -35.23 31.94
N VAL A 187 -8.68 -34.75 30.96
CA VAL A 187 -8.53 -33.37 30.46
C VAL A 187 -8.80 -32.36 31.56
N ALA A 188 -9.82 -32.60 32.41
CA ALA A 188 -10.14 -31.72 33.53
C ALA A 188 -8.99 -31.62 34.54
N ALA A 189 -8.38 -32.76 34.89
CA ALA A 189 -7.27 -32.83 35.83
C ALA A 189 -5.94 -32.28 35.26
N ALA A 190 -5.71 -32.41 33.95
CA ALA A 190 -4.49 -31.96 33.30
C ALA A 190 -4.51 -30.46 32.96
N SER A 191 -5.69 -29.93 32.64
CA SER A 191 -5.84 -28.57 32.09
C SER A 191 -6.40 -27.55 33.08
N PHE A 192 -7.02 -27.98 34.19
CA PHE A 192 -7.69 -27.07 35.13
C PHE A 192 -7.37 -27.38 36.59
N SER A 193 -7.49 -26.37 37.46
CA SER A 193 -7.29 -26.51 38.91
C SER A 193 -8.36 -27.35 39.63
N SER A 194 -9.38 -27.83 38.90
CA SER A 194 -10.49 -28.66 39.39
C SER A 194 -10.78 -29.79 38.39
N ALA A 195 -10.82 -31.03 38.87
CA ALA A 195 -11.16 -32.22 38.08
C ALA A 195 -12.68 -32.51 38.04
N GLY A 196 -13.52 -31.58 38.49
CA GLY A 196 -14.97 -31.78 38.57
C GLY A 196 -15.63 -31.84 37.19
N VAL A 197 -16.49 -32.83 36.98
CA VAL A 197 -17.26 -33.03 35.75
C VAL A 197 -18.76 -32.94 36.06
N PHE A 198 -19.55 -32.38 35.15
CA PHE A 198 -21.02 -32.29 35.25
C PHE A 198 -21.68 -32.57 33.89
N LEU A 199 -22.98 -32.84 33.91
CA LEU A 199 -23.81 -33.02 32.72
C LEU A 199 -24.72 -31.82 32.52
N GLU A 200 -24.91 -31.45 31.25
CA GLU A 200 -26.02 -30.59 30.82
C GLU A 200 -26.69 -31.23 29.61
N ARG A 201 -27.99 -30.95 29.42
CA ARG A 201 -28.70 -31.35 28.20
C ARG A 201 -27.99 -30.76 26.98
N LEU A 202 -27.80 -31.58 25.94
CA LEU A 202 -27.29 -31.11 24.66
C LEU A 202 -28.47 -30.73 23.75
N VAL A 203 -28.48 -29.50 23.27
CA VAL A 203 -29.41 -29.03 22.23
C VAL A 203 -28.67 -29.05 20.90
N GLU A 204 -28.89 -30.09 20.08
CA GLU A 204 -28.15 -30.29 18.81
C GLU A 204 -28.50 -29.23 17.76
N ARG A 205 -29.79 -28.86 17.66
CA ARG A 205 -30.28 -27.78 16.80
C ARG A 205 -30.55 -26.51 17.61
N ALA A 206 -29.57 -26.14 18.43
CA ALA A 206 -29.66 -24.94 19.25
C ALA A 206 -29.76 -23.69 18.37
N ARG A 207 -30.71 -22.83 18.71
CA ARG A 207 -30.69 -21.42 18.31
C ARG A 207 -30.15 -20.58 19.46
N HIS A 208 -29.47 -19.51 19.11
CA HIS A 208 -29.01 -18.50 20.06
C HIS A 208 -29.96 -17.32 19.93
N VAL A 209 -30.82 -17.12 20.94
CA VAL A 209 -31.78 -16.01 20.96
C VAL A 209 -31.47 -15.14 22.17
N GLU A 210 -31.44 -13.83 21.98
CA GLU A 210 -31.06 -12.90 23.03
C GLU A 210 -32.04 -11.74 23.11
N VAL A 211 -32.16 -11.12 24.30
CA VAL A 211 -33.07 -10.01 24.55
C VAL A 211 -32.27 -8.79 24.99
N GLN A 212 -32.40 -7.71 24.23
CA GLN A 212 -31.85 -6.41 24.59
C GLN A 212 -32.62 -5.81 25.76
N VAL A 213 -31.91 -5.41 26.80
CA VAL A 213 -32.49 -4.66 27.93
C VAL A 213 -31.85 -3.28 28.05
N PHE A 214 -32.59 -2.37 28.66
CA PHE A 214 -32.05 -1.08 29.08
C PHE A 214 -32.62 -0.71 30.46
N GLY A 215 -31.74 -0.45 31.42
CA GLY A 215 -32.13 -0.14 32.80
C GLY A 215 -31.66 1.24 33.27
N ASP A 216 -32.39 1.86 34.18
CA ASP A 216 -32.07 3.19 34.71
C ASP A 216 -31.12 3.19 35.92
N GLY A 217 -30.79 2.01 36.46
CA GLY A 217 -30.01 1.88 37.70
C GLY A 217 -30.81 2.06 38.99
N LEU A 218 -32.13 2.24 38.90
CA LEU A 218 -33.06 2.52 40.01
C LEU A 218 -34.26 1.56 40.03
N GLY A 219 -34.11 0.41 39.37
CA GLY A 219 -35.10 -0.67 39.32
C GLY A 219 -36.02 -0.67 38.10
N ARG A 220 -36.00 0.37 37.25
CA ARG A 220 -36.76 0.35 35.99
C ARG A 220 -35.93 -0.28 34.88
N VAL A 221 -36.46 -1.32 34.26
CA VAL A 221 -35.87 -1.98 33.09
C VAL A 221 -36.91 -2.13 31.99
N VAL A 222 -36.51 -1.79 30.75
CA VAL A 222 -37.30 -2.01 29.53
C VAL A 222 -36.59 -3.00 28.59
N THR A 223 -37.33 -3.64 27.71
CA THR A 223 -36.81 -4.66 26.77
C THR A 223 -37.07 -4.27 25.32
N PHE A 224 -36.07 -4.38 24.45
CA PHE A 224 -36.17 -4.12 23.02
C PHE A 224 -36.22 -5.42 22.21
N GLY A 225 -37.26 -6.23 22.41
CA GLY A 225 -37.49 -7.48 21.66
C GLY A 225 -36.33 -8.47 21.67
N ASP A 226 -36.44 -9.47 20.79
CA ASP A 226 -35.47 -10.56 20.61
C ASP A 226 -34.63 -10.40 19.33
N ARG A 227 -33.37 -10.81 19.41
CA ARG A 227 -32.47 -11.02 18.26
C ARG A 227 -32.12 -12.49 18.14
N ASP A 228 -32.04 -13.00 16.92
CA ASP A 228 -31.45 -14.30 16.63
C ASP A 228 -29.99 -14.12 16.22
N CYS A 229 -29.08 -14.77 16.93
CA CYS A 229 -27.64 -14.74 16.69
C CYS A 229 -27.11 -16.15 16.37
N SER A 230 -27.94 -17.02 15.82
CA SER A 230 -27.61 -18.44 15.64
C SER A 230 -26.59 -18.69 14.54
N LEU A 231 -26.43 -17.80 13.57
CA LEU A 231 -25.47 -18.00 12.48
C LEU A 231 -24.06 -17.66 12.93
N GLN A 232 -23.42 -18.66 13.53
CA GLN A 232 -22.12 -18.57 14.18
C GLN A 232 -21.10 -19.50 13.52
N ARG A 233 -19.84 -19.06 13.50
CA ARG A 233 -18.68 -19.87 13.12
C ARG A 233 -17.81 -20.07 14.35
N ARG A 234 -17.59 -21.33 14.79
CA ARG A 234 -16.79 -21.62 16.00
C ARG A 234 -17.20 -20.76 17.20
N ASN A 235 -18.52 -20.61 17.38
CA ASN A 235 -19.15 -19.76 18.41
C ASN A 235 -18.92 -18.24 18.26
N GLN A 236 -18.44 -17.77 17.12
CA GLN A 236 -18.35 -16.35 16.77
C GLN A 236 -19.53 -15.98 15.88
N LYS A 237 -20.31 -14.97 16.29
CA LYS A 237 -21.49 -14.50 15.53
C LYS A 237 -21.05 -13.81 14.22
N VAL A 238 -21.76 -14.08 13.13
CA VAL A 238 -21.45 -13.58 11.76
C VAL A 238 -22.66 -12.91 11.12
N LEU A 239 -23.86 -13.47 11.33
CA LEU A 239 -25.14 -12.95 10.86
C LEU A 239 -26.12 -12.92 12.03
N GLU A 240 -26.80 -11.80 12.20
CA GLU A 240 -27.78 -11.58 13.27
C GLU A 240 -29.04 -10.93 12.69
N GLU A 241 -30.20 -11.27 13.23
CA GLU A 241 -31.47 -10.72 12.75
C GLU A 241 -32.46 -10.41 13.86
N ALA A 242 -33.31 -9.41 13.63
CA ALA A 242 -34.33 -8.96 14.55
C ALA A 242 -35.64 -8.64 13.80
N PRO A 243 -36.80 -9.12 14.27
CA PRO A 243 -37.01 -10.06 15.38
C PRO A 243 -36.50 -11.49 15.09
N ALA A 244 -36.36 -12.36 16.10
CA ALA A 244 -35.96 -13.74 15.85
C ALA A 244 -37.04 -14.48 15.02
N PRO A 245 -36.68 -15.15 13.91
CA PRO A 245 -37.66 -15.75 13.00
C PRO A 245 -38.26 -17.02 13.59
N GLY A 246 -39.53 -17.31 13.30
CA GLY A 246 -40.18 -18.55 13.71
C GLY A 246 -40.22 -18.79 15.23
N LEU A 247 -40.06 -17.75 16.05
CA LEU A 247 -40.13 -17.85 17.51
C LEU A 247 -41.60 -17.74 17.97
N PRO A 248 -42.18 -18.75 18.65
CA PRO A 248 -43.56 -18.67 19.11
C PRO A 248 -43.78 -17.51 20.10
N ASP A 249 -44.93 -16.84 19.99
CA ASP A 249 -45.27 -15.68 20.83
C ASP A 249 -45.16 -15.93 22.34
N HIS A 250 -45.46 -17.15 22.79
CA HIS A 250 -45.37 -17.49 24.21
C HIS A 250 -43.91 -17.57 24.69
N VAL A 251 -43.00 -18.11 23.87
CA VAL A 251 -41.56 -18.12 24.13
C VAL A 251 -41.03 -16.69 24.10
N ARG A 252 -41.39 -15.88 23.09
CA ARG A 252 -40.97 -14.47 23.01
C ARG A 252 -41.36 -13.68 24.26
N ARG A 253 -42.61 -13.82 24.73
CA ARG A 253 -43.07 -13.19 25.98
C ARG A 253 -42.31 -13.70 27.21
N GLN A 254 -42.03 -15.01 27.26
CA GLN A 254 -41.26 -15.60 28.35
C GLN A 254 -39.83 -15.03 28.38
N LEU A 255 -39.14 -14.96 27.24
CA LEU A 255 -37.79 -14.39 27.13
C LEU A 255 -37.77 -12.93 27.57
N ALA A 256 -38.68 -12.10 27.06
CA ALA A 256 -38.76 -10.69 27.44
C ALA A 256 -39.03 -10.51 28.94
N THR A 257 -39.97 -11.28 29.50
CA THR A 257 -40.28 -11.23 30.94
C THR A 257 -39.09 -11.67 31.79
N CYS A 258 -38.45 -12.79 31.44
CA CYS A 258 -37.28 -13.30 32.15
C CYS A 258 -36.12 -12.30 32.11
N ALA A 259 -35.84 -11.70 30.95
CA ALA A 259 -34.77 -10.74 30.79
C ALA A 259 -35.01 -9.46 31.62
N ARG A 260 -36.24 -8.93 31.56
CA ARG A 260 -36.65 -7.77 32.37
C ARG A 260 -36.53 -8.06 33.86
N ASP A 261 -37.11 -9.15 34.32
CA ASP A 261 -37.24 -9.45 35.75
C ASP A 261 -35.86 -9.79 36.36
N LEU A 262 -34.99 -10.49 35.62
CA LEU A 262 -33.59 -10.72 36.03
C LEU A 262 -32.83 -9.41 36.21
N CYS A 263 -32.93 -8.50 35.25
CA CYS A 263 -32.21 -7.23 35.31
C CYS A 263 -32.83 -6.27 36.34
N ALA A 264 -34.15 -6.28 36.51
CA ALA A 264 -34.83 -5.48 37.52
C ALA A 264 -34.49 -5.94 38.95
N ALA A 265 -34.28 -7.25 39.17
CA ALA A 265 -33.90 -7.80 40.48
C ALA A 265 -32.53 -7.30 41.01
N VAL A 266 -31.74 -6.65 40.16
CA VAL A 266 -30.39 -6.16 40.47
C VAL A 266 -30.21 -4.67 40.15
N ASP A 267 -31.34 -3.95 39.98
CA ASP A 267 -31.39 -2.55 39.60
C ASP A 267 -30.49 -2.21 38.40
N TYR A 268 -30.51 -3.07 37.36
CA TYR A 268 -29.59 -2.98 36.23
C TYR A 268 -29.51 -1.57 35.62
N ARG A 269 -28.31 -1.13 35.24
CA ARG A 269 -28.07 0.21 34.67
C ARG A 269 -27.52 0.12 33.25
N SER A 270 -27.98 1.01 32.38
CA SER A 270 -27.55 1.16 30.99
C SER A 270 -27.98 -0.02 30.09
N ALA A 271 -27.27 -0.25 28.98
CA ALA A 271 -27.56 -1.31 28.03
C ALA A 271 -26.95 -2.63 28.48
N GLY A 272 -27.71 -3.72 28.33
CA GLY A 272 -27.25 -5.09 28.53
C GLY A 272 -28.07 -6.06 27.69
N THR A 273 -27.62 -7.31 27.63
CA THR A 273 -28.33 -8.36 26.89
C THR A 273 -28.40 -9.64 27.69
N VAL A 274 -29.58 -10.25 27.73
CA VAL A 274 -29.77 -11.60 28.32
C VAL A 274 -29.85 -12.61 27.19
N GLU A 275 -28.90 -13.55 27.16
CA GLU A 275 -28.76 -14.56 26.11
C GLU A 275 -29.39 -15.89 26.52
N PHE A 276 -29.96 -16.60 25.55
CA PHE A 276 -30.63 -17.88 25.74
C PHE A 276 -30.24 -18.90 24.66
N VAL A 277 -30.10 -20.15 25.08
CA VAL A 277 -30.11 -21.31 24.17
C VAL A 277 -31.56 -21.72 23.97
N TYR A 278 -32.03 -21.73 22.73
CA TYR A 278 -33.39 -22.10 22.35
C TYR A 278 -33.44 -23.43 21.60
N ASP A 279 -34.21 -24.39 22.13
CA ASP A 279 -34.57 -25.64 21.47
C ASP A 279 -35.88 -25.42 20.69
N ALA A 280 -35.75 -25.22 19.38
CA ALA A 280 -36.89 -24.98 18.50
C ALA A 280 -37.85 -26.18 18.38
N VAL A 281 -37.40 -27.41 18.70
CA VAL A 281 -38.25 -28.61 18.64
C VAL A 281 -39.13 -28.71 19.88
N ARG A 282 -38.57 -28.40 21.05
CA ARG A 282 -39.28 -28.44 22.34
C ARG A 282 -39.98 -27.13 22.69
N GLU A 283 -39.68 -26.06 21.97
CA GLU A 283 -40.08 -24.69 22.29
C GLU A 283 -39.60 -24.26 23.70
N GLU A 284 -38.45 -24.78 24.12
CA GLU A 284 -37.84 -24.51 25.43
C GLU A 284 -36.62 -23.59 25.28
N ALA A 285 -36.53 -22.55 26.12
CA ALA A 285 -35.39 -21.65 26.15
C ALA A 285 -34.72 -21.65 27.52
N TYR A 286 -33.39 -21.62 27.54
CA TYR A 286 -32.59 -21.70 28.76
C TYR A 286 -31.57 -20.56 28.81
N PHE A 287 -31.43 -19.95 29.98
CA PHE A 287 -30.43 -18.92 30.24
C PHE A 287 -29.02 -19.39 29.88
N LEU A 288 -28.30 -18.54 29.13
CA LEU A 288 -26.90 -18.73 28.79
C LEU A 288 -26.02 -17.79 29.62
N GLU A 289 -26.19 -16.48 29.44
CA GLU A 289 -25.43 -15.45 30.15
C GLU A 289 -26.10 -14.06 30.07
N VAL A 290 -25.56 -13.10 30.81
CA VAL A 290 -25.87 -11.67 30.65
C VAL A 290 -24.61 -10.97 30.16
N ASN A 291 -24.67 -10.38 28.97
CA ASN A 291 -23.63 -9.49 28.47
C ASN A 291 -23.86 -8.11 29.10
N THR A 292 -22.92 -7.66 29.92
CA THR A 292 -23.08 -6.46 30.75
C THR A 292 -22.64 -5.17 30.06
N ARG A 293 -23.02 -5.05 28.78
CA ARG A 293 -22.56 -4.00 27.88
C ARG A 293 -23.45 -3.93 26.64
N LEU A 294 -23.21 -2.92 25.81
CA LEU A 294 -23.69 -2.91 24.43
C LEU A 294 -23.06 -4.08 23.64
N GLN A 295 -23.78 -4.61 22.65
CA GLN A 295 -23.29 -5.66 21.77
C GLN A 295 -23.08 -5.15 20.34
N VAL A 296 -22.35 -5.93 19.54
CA VAL A 296 -21.99 -5.60 18.16
C VAL A 296 -23.26 -5.42 17.31
N GLU A 297 -24.19 -6.34 17.47
CA GLU A 297 -25.48 -6.50 16.80
C GLU A 297 -26.60 -5.56 17.30
N HIS A 298 -26.28 -4.58 18.14
CA HIS A 298 -27.27 -3.56 18.55
C HIS A 298 -27.95 -2.81 17.38
N PRO A 299 -27.33 -2.60 16.18
CA PRO A 299 -27.98 -1.90 15.08
C PRO A 299 -29.27 -2.54 14.58
N VAL A 300 -29.40 -3.87 14.54
CA VAL A 300 -30.66 -4.49 14.08
C VAL A 300 -31.84 -4.13 15.00
N THR A 301 -31.56 -3.93 16.30
CA THR A 301 -32.54 -3.41 17.24
C THR A 301 -32.84 -1.94 16.98
N GLU A 302 -31.82 -1.11 16.75
CA GLU A 302 -31.99 0.31 16.43
C GLU A 302 -32.86 0.52 15.18
N GLU A 303 -32.66 -0.27 14.12
CA GLU A 303 -33.41 -0.17 12.86
C GLU A 303 -34.92 -0.45 13.05
N ILE A 304 -35.29 -1.51 13.76
CA ILE A 304 -36.71 -1.89 13.89
C ILE A 304 -37.47 -1.09 14.95
N TYR A 305 -36.76 -0.47 15.91
CA TYR A 305 -37.36 0.37 16.97
C TYR A 305 -37.21 1.87 16.72
N GLY A 306 -36.32 2.30 15.84
CA GLY A 306 -36.05 3.71 15.57
C GLY A 306 -35.44 4.45 16.76
N VAL A 307 -34.51 3.80 17.47
CA VAL A 307 -33.82 4.35 18.65
C VAL A 307 -32.31 4.37 18.46
N ASP A 308 -31.61 5.22 19.22
CA ASP A 308 -30.14 5.21 19.30
C ASP A 308 -29.75 4.78 20.72
N LEU A 309 -29.23 3.56 20.86
CA LEU A 309 -28.90 2.97 22.16
C LEU A 309 -27.69 3.65 22.79
N VAL A 310 -26.70 4.10 21.99
CA VAL A 310 -25.55 4.85 22.51
C VAL A 310 -25.99 6.21 23.06
N GLU A 311 -26.93 6.88 22.41
CA GLU A 311 -27.53 8.12 22.90
C GLU A 311 -28.22 7.90 24.25
N TRP A 312 -28.98 6.80 24.40
CA TRP A 312 -29.60 6.44 25.66
C TRP A 312 -28.55 6.21 26.76
N MET A 313 -27.46 5.49 26.46
CA MET A 313 -26.36 5.25 27.39
C MET A 313 -25.73 6.56 27.86
N LEU A 314 -25.44 7.49 26.93
CA LEU A 314 -24.82 8.78 27.24
C LEU A 314 -25.75 9.71 28.03
N ARG A 315 -27.04 9.79 27.68
CA ARG A 315 -28.04 10.58 28.41
C ARG A 315 -28.22 10.07 29.84
N LEU A 316 -28.33 8.75 30.01
CA LEU A 316 -28.41 8.14 31.34
C LEU A 316 -27.15 8.44 32.17
N ALA A 317 -25.95 8.37 31.55
CA ALA A 317 -24.69 8.73 32.20
C ALA A 317 -24.64 10.20 32.65
N GLN A 318 -25.31 11.10 31.95
CA GLN A 318 -25.49 12.50 32.37
C GLN A 318 -26.52 12.66 33.52
N GLY A 319 -27.30 11.62 33.81
CA GLY A 319 -28.31 11.57 34.87
C GLY A 319 -29.75 11.67 34.39
N ASP A 320 -30.00 11.60 33.07
CA ASP A 320 -31.33 11.62 32.50
C ASP A 320 -31.97 10.22 32.55
N THR A 321 -32.61 9.88 33.66
CA THR A 321 -33.36 8.62 33.81
C THR A 321 -34.67 8.61 33.01
N ALA A 322 -35.15 9.78 32.55
CA ALA A 322 -36.37 9.88 31.75
C ALA A 322 -36.18 9.33 30.33
N VAL A 323 -34.94 9.08 29.89
CA VAL A 323 -34.66 8.39 28.64
C VAL A 323 -35.14 6.93 28.65
N VAL A 324 -35.21 6.29 29.82
CA VAL A 324 -35.64 4.90 29.97
C VAL A 324 -37.17 4.82 29.90
N THR A 325 -37.69 4.73 28.68
CA THR A 325 -39.13 4.64 28.40
C THR A 325 -39.47 3.33 27.70
N GLU A 326 -40.75 2.91 27.77
CA GLU A 326 -41.21 1.75 27.01
C GLU A 326 -40.98 1.98 25.51
N PRO A 327 -40.31 1.04 24.81
CA PRO A 327 -40.07 1.19 23.38
C PRO A 327 -41.35 1.09 22.57
N PRO A 328 -41.41 1.70 21.37
CA PRO A 328 -42.51 1.49 20.45
C PRO A 328 -42.58 0.02 20.00
N ALA A 329 -43.70 -0.40 19.40
CA ALA A 329 -43.75 -1.72 18.76
C ALA A 329 -42.71 -1.81 17.63
N PRO A 330 -41.99 -2.94 17.48
CA PRO A 330 -41.03 -3.12 16.40
C PRO A 330 -41.73 -3.07 15.05
N LYS A 331 -41.07 -2.49 14.05
CA LYS A 331 -41.55 -2.42 12.67
C LYS A 331 -40.58 -3.18 11.77
N GLY A 332 -41.12 -3.89 10.79
CA GLY A 332 -40.32 -4.59 9.79
C GLY A 332 -39.39 -5.65 10.38
N HIS A 333 -38.28 -5.87 9.66
CA HIS A 333 -37.23 -6.82 10.01
C HIS A 333 -35.88 -6.23 9.65
N ALA A 334 -34.86 -6.45 10.47
CA ALA A 334 -33.49 -6.04 10.18
C ALA A 334 -32.53 -7.23 10.29
N VAL A 335 -31.53 -7.25 9.41
CA VAL A 335 -30.46 -8.26 9.40
C VAL A 335 -29.12 -7.54 9.31
N GLU A 336 -28.16 -7.97 10.11
CA GLU A 336 -26.78 -7.51 10.12
C GLU A 336 -25.86 -8.62 9.63
N ALA A 337 -24.89 -8.24 8.80
CA ALA A 337 -23.75 -9.06 8.39
C ALA A 337 -22.45 -8.44 8.88
N ARG A 338 -21.61 -9.24 9.53
CA ARG A 338 -20.23 -8.87 9.86
C ARG A 338 -19.29 -9.24 8.74
N VAL A 339 -18.69 -8.21 8.13
CA VAL A 339 -17.64 -8.35 7.12
C VAL A 339 -16.29 -8.40 7.84
N TYR A 340 -15.59 -9.52 7.71
CA TYR A 340 -14.29 -9.77 8.34
C TYR A 340 -13.18 -9.88 7.29
N ALA A 341 -11.99 -9.42 7.69
CA ALA A 341 -10.71 -9.70 7.04
C ALA A 341 -10.25 -11.13 7.36
N GLU A 342 -10.92 -12.11 6.77
CA GLU A 342 -10.63 -13.53 6.92
C GLU A 342 -10.73 -14.22 5.56
N ASP A 343 -9.98 -15.31 5.37
CA ASP A 343 -10.11 -16.20 4.21
C ASP A 343 -10.91 -17.46 4.60
N PRO A 344 -12.22 -17.55 4.26
CA PRO A 344 -13.05 -18.70 4.61
C PRO A 344 -12.54 -20.04 4.07
N SER A 345 -11.83 -20.04 2.94
CA SER A 345 -11.31 -21.26 2.32
C SER A 345 -10.12 -21.86 3.08
N ARG A 346 -9.44 -21.05 3.90
CA ARG A 346 -8.26 -21.42 4.68
C ARG A 346 -8.57 -21.38 6.17
N ASP A 347 -9.68 -22.02 6.54
CA ASP A 347 -10.15 -22.10 7.93
C ASP A 347 -10.34 -20.72 8.59
N HIS A 348 -10.76 -19.74 7.78
CA HIS A 348 -10.98 -18.35 8.19
C HIS A 348 -9.73 -17.71 8.79
N ARG A 349 -8.57 -18.02 8.21
CA ARG A 349 -7.31 -17.41 8.60
C ARG A 349 -7.42 -15.89 8.46
N PRO A 350 -7.00 -15.10 9.47
CA PRO A 350 -6.97 -13.65 9.38
C PRO A 350 -6.17 -13.17 8.16
N SER A 351 -6.71 -12.16 7.50
CA SER A 351 -6.16 -11.52 6.32
C SER A 351 -5.72 -10.10 6.70
N ALA A 352 -4.56 -9.67 6.23
CA ALA A 352 -3.97 -8.38 6.60
C ALA A 352 -3.26 -7.75 5.41
N GLY A 353 -3.21 -6.43 5.40
CA GLY A 353 -2.61 -5.62 4.36
C GLY A 353 -3.40 -4.36 4.04
N LEU A 354 -2.93 -3.66 3.02
CA LEU A 354 -3.51 -2.42 2.52
C LEU A 354 -4.81 -2.68 1.75
N LEU A 355 -5.89 -2.01 2.16
CA LEU A 355 -7.13 -2.00 1.39
C LEU A 355 -6.99 -1.08 0.17
N THR A 356 -7.02 -1.64 -1.03
CA THR A 356 -6.83 -0.88 -2.27
C THR A 356 -8.13 -0.38 -2.88
N ARG A 357 -9.29 -0.92 -2.45
CA ARG A 357 -10.61 -0.36 -2.74
C ARG A 357 -11.57 -0.76 -1.63
N VAL A 358 -12.27 0.23 -1.08
CA VAL A 358 -13.38 0.04 -0.16
C VAL A 358 -14.57 0.83 -0.68
N SER A 359 -15.65 0.13 -1.01
CA SER A 359 -16.92 0.72 -1.44
C SER A 359 -18.05 -0.01 -0.76
N PHE A 360 -18.91 0.75 -0.10
CA PHE A 360 -20.13 0.25 0.51
C PHE A 360 -21.35 0.92 -0.14
N PRO A 361 -22.49 0.22 -0.24
CA PRO A 361 -23.73 0.81 -0.76
C PRO A 361 -24.29 1.88 0.20
N GLY A 362 -24.96 2.89 -0.35
CA GLY A 362 -25.50 4.04 0.41
C GLY A 362 -26.96 3.90 0.85
N ASP A 363 -27.67 2.85 0.45
CA ASP A 363 -29.10 2.61 0.70
C ASP A 363 -29.38 1.67 1.90
N VAL A 364 -28.32 1.25 2.58
CA VAL A 364 -28.34 0.48 3.83
C VAL A 364 -27.42 1.13 4.86
N ARG A 365 -27.61 0.80 6.14
CA ARG A 365 -26.71 1.28 7.19
C ARG A 365 -25.42 0.47 7.16
N VAL A 366 -24.29 1.17 7.25
CA VAL A 366 -22.96 0.53 7.35
C VAL A 366 -22.18 1.16 8.48
N ASP A 367 -21.89 0.36 9.51
CA ASP A 367 -21.02 0.75 10.61
C ASP A 367 -19.62 0.18 10.34
N THR A 368 -18.65 1.05 10.01
CA THR A 368 -17.29 0.64 9.63
C THR A 368 -16.25 1.62 10.17
N TRP A 369 -14.99 1.19 10.19
CA TRP A 369 -13.81 2.01 10.45
C TRP A 369 -12.82 2.01 9.28
N VAL A 370 -13.10 1.25 8.22
CA VAL A 370 -12.19 1.08 7.09
C VAL A 370 -12.65 1.88 5.88
N GLU A 371 -11.67 2.23 5.07
CA GLU A 371 -11.81 2.94 3.80
C GLU A 371 -10.61 2.61 2.91
N THR A 372 -10.67 3.01 1.64
CA THR A 372 -9.54 2.87 0.71
C THR A 372 -8.28 3.48 1.31
N GLY A 373 -7.20 2.71 1.35
CA GLY A 373 -5.92 3.06 1.95
C GLY A 373 -5.75 2.70 3.43
N THR A 374 -6.74 2.04 4.06
CA THR A 374 -6.58 1.54 5.43
C THR A 374 -5.64 0.33 5.44
N GLU A 375 -4.67 0.31 6.36
CA GLU A 375 -3.84 -0.86 6.63
C GLU A 375 -4.52 -1.74 7.70
N VAL A 376 -4.95 -2.95 7.31
CA VAL A 376 -5.56 -3.91 8.23
C VAL A 376 -4.46 -4.80 8.81
N THR A 377 -4.38 -4.90 10.14
CA THR A 377 -3.37 -5.71 10.84
C THR A 377 -3.99 -6.91 11.55
N THR A 378 -3.17 -7.90 11.89
CA THR A 378 -3.59 -9.07 12.70
C THR A 378 -3.47 -8.83 14.21
N SER A 379 -3.23 -7.59 14.65
CA SER A 379 -3.01 -7.27 16.07
C SER A 379 -4.26 -7.43 16.93
N TYR A 380 -5.44 -7.30 16.33
CA TYR A 380 -6.74 -7.25 16.99
C TYR A 380 -7.78 -8.10 16.25
N ASP A 381 -9.05 -7.81 16.48
CA ASP A 381 -10.19 -8.37 15.76
C ASP A 381 -10.17 -7.99 14.25
N PRO A 382 -10.52 -8.93 13.34
CA PRO A 382 -10.51 -8.71 11.91
C PRO A 382 -11.78 -8.05 11.35
N MET A 383 -12.72 -7.54 12.16
CA MET A 383 -13.98 -6.97 11.64
C MET A 383 -13.70 -5.67 10.90
N LEU A 384 -14.17 -5.58 9.67
CA LEU A 384 -14.02 -4.42 8.80
C LEU A 384 -15.27 -3.54 8.85
N ALA A 385 -16.44 -4.15 8.76
CA ALA A 385 -17.72 -3.46 8.71
C ALA A 385 -18.86 -4.34 9.20
N LYS A 386 -19.94 -3.69 9.61
CA LYS A 386 -21.26 -4.27 9.80
C LYS A 386 -22.16 -3.68 8.74
N VAL A 387 -22.79 -4.51 7.92
CA VAL A 387 -23.75 -4.10 6.89
C VAL A 387 -25.13 -4.48 7.37
N ILE A 388 -26.02 -3.51 7.52
CA ILE A 388 -27.30 -3.67 8.18
C ILE A 388 -28.42 -3.25 7.23
N ALA A 389 -29.28 -4.20 6.87
CA ALA A 389 -30.42 -3.98 5.99
C ALA A 389 -31.74 -4.11 6.74
N TYR A 390 -32.64 -3.16 6.48
CA TYR A 390 -34.01 -3.16 6.97
C TYR A 390 -34.98 -3.46 5.81
N GLY A 391 -36.01 -4.25 6.06
CA GLY A 391 -37.11 -4.54 5.13
C GLY A 391 -38.47 -4.52 5.82
N GLY A 392 -39.55 -4.45 5.02
CA GLY A 392 -40.93 -4.57 5.53
C GLY A 392 -41.22 -5.96 6.12
N ASP A 393 -40.50 -6.98 5.66
CA ASP A 393 -40.47 -8.32 6.23
C ASP A 393 -39.06 -8.93 6.15
N ARG A 394 -38.91 -10.15 6.69
CA ARG A 394 -37.63 -10.88 6.71
C ARG A 394 -37.08 -11.16 5.31
N ALA A 395 -37.93 -11.51 4.35
CA ALA A 395 -37.48 -11.87 3.01
C ALA A 395 -36.89 -10.64 2.31
N GLU A 396 -37.58 -9.50 2.39
CA GLU A 396 -37.09 -8.23 1.89
C GLU A 396 -35.77 -7.82 2.56
N ALA A 397 -35.67 -7.94 3.89
CA ALA A 397 -34.44 -7.59 4.62
C ALA A 397 -33.23 -8.44 4.17
N LEU A 398 -33.43 -9.76 4.00
CA LEU A 398 -32.39 -10.67 3.50
C LEU A 398 -31.99 -10.38 2.05
N ASP A 399 -32.97 -10.08 1.18
CA ASP A 399 -32.72 -9.74 -0.22
C ASP A 399 -31.97 -8.41 -0.36
N ARG A 400 -32.35 -7.41 0.45
CA ARG A 400 -31.64 -6.12 0.53
C ARG A 400 -30.22 -6.29 1.05
N LEU A 401 -30.01 -7.15 2.05
CA LEU A 401 -28.67 -7.44 2.56
C LEU A 401 -27.80 -8.14 1.51
N ASP A 402 -28.31 -9.15 0.80
CA ASP A 402 -27.54 -9.80 -0.28
C ASP A 402 -27.23 -8.83 -1.42
N ALA A 403 -28.17 -7.95 -1.80
CA ALA A 403 -27.93 -6.91 -2.78
C ALA A 403 -26.86 -5.91 -2.33
N ALA A 404 -26.90 -5.49 -1.06
CA ALA A 404 -25.91 -4.60 -0.47
C ALA A 404 -24.51 -5.23 -0.42
N LEU A 405 -24.42 -6.50 -0.01
CA LEU A 405 -23.15 -7.24 0.02
C LEU A 405 -22.63 -7.53 -1.40
N ALA A 406 -23.49 -7.70 -2.39
CA ALA A 406 -23.10 -7.83 -3.79
C ALA A 406 -22.48 -6.54 -4.35
N ALA A 407 -22.95 -5.38 -3.89
CA ALA A 407 -22.42 -4.06 -4.25
C ALA A 407 -21.22 -3.62 -3.37
N THR A 408 -20.91 -4.37 -2.31
CA THR A 408 -19.77 -4.10 -1.43
C THR A 408 -18.48 -4.58 -2.07
N ARG A 409 -17.46 -3.70 -2.11
CA ARG A 409 -16.11 -4.02 -2.58
C ARG A 409 -15.12 -3.76 -1.47
N VAL A 410 -14.32 -4.76 -1.14
CA VAL A 410 -13.17 -4.65 -0.23
C VAL A 410 -12.04 -5.46 -0.88
N ASP A 411 -11.10 -4.76 -1.50
CA ASP A 411 -10.00 -5.37 -2.24
C ASP A 411 -8.65 -5.13 -1.54
N GLY A 412 -7.65 -5.94 -1.89
CA GLY A 412 -6.29 -5.91 -1.32
C GLY A 412 -6.06 -7.01 -0.27
N ILE A 413 -7.13 -7.55 0.29
CA ILE A 413 -7.13 -8.68 1.23
C ILE A 413 -8.34 -9.59 0.97
N GLU A 414 -8.25 -10.85 1.39
CA GLU A 414 -9.42 -11.74 1.42
C GLU A 414 -10.42 -11.32 2.51
N THR A 415 -11.71 -11.52 2.22
CA THR A 415 -12.82 -11.28 3.14
C THR A 415 -13.80 -12.45 3.18
N ASN A 416 -14.68 -12.46 4.17
CA ASN A 416 -15.77 -13.44 4.27
C ASN A 416 -17.03 -13.08 3.43
N LEU A 417 -16.99 -12.08 2.55
CA LEU A 417 -18.17 -11.58 1.83
C LEU A 417 -18.90 -12.70 1.05
N GLY A 418 -18.16 -13.56 0.35
CA GLY A 418 -18.75 -14.63 -0.44
C GLY A 418 -19.44 -15.70 0.42
N LEU A 419 -18.85 -16.05 1.57
CA LEU A 419 -19.47 -16.94 2.57
C LEU A 419 -20.78 -16.37 3.11
N VAL A 420 -20.80 -15.09 3.50
CA VAL A 420 -22.00 -14.45 4.07
C VAL A 420 -23.12 -14.42 3.04
N ARG A 421 -22.82 -14.06 1.79
CA ARG A 421 -23.80 -14.09 0.70
C ARG A 421 -24.32 -15.49 0.40
N ALA A 422 -23.47 -16.51 0.46
CA ALA A 422 -23.90 -17.89 0.35
C ALA A 422 -24.88 -18.26 1.47
N ALA A 423 -24.61 -17.83 2.71
CA ALA A 423 -25.51 -18.07 3.84
C ALA A 423 -26.87 -17.36 3.68
N LEU A 424 -26.92 -16.15 3.13
CA LEU A 424 -28.18 -15.45 2.84
C LEU A 424 -29.01 -16.11 1.74
N ARG A 425 -28.41 -16.98 0.91
CA ARG A 425 -29.08 -17.72 -0.17
C ARG A 425 -29.38 -19.17 0.20
N ASP A 426 -28.85 -19.63 1.33
CA ASP A 426 -29.04 -21.00 1.81
C ASP A 426 -30.52 -21.27 2.13
N THR A 427 -30.99 -22.46 1.74
CA THR A 427 -32.40 -22.83 1.87
C THR A 427 -32.85 -22.98 3.31
N ASP A 428 -31.98 -23.48 4.19
CA ASP A 428 -32.30 -23.70 5.61
C ASP A 428 -32.32 -22.38 6.37
N VAL A 429 -31.41 -21.46 6.04
CA VAL A 429 -31.43 -20.08 6.56
C VAL A 429 -32.70 -19.34 6.10
N ARG A 430 -33.05 -19.43 4.82
CA ARG A 430 -34.28 -18.83 4.27
C ARG A 430 -35.55 -19.38 4.92
N ALA A 431 -35.58 -20.67 5.22
CA ALA A 431 -36.69 -21.33 5.90
C ALA A 431 -36.70 -21.16 7.43
N ALA A 432 -35.70 -20.47 8.01
CA ALA A 432 -35.53 -20.28 9.46
C ALA A 432 -35.41 -21.59 10.26
N VAL A 433 -34.74 -22.60 9.67
CA VAL A 433 -34.43 -23.88 10.32
C VAL A 433 -32.95 -24.02 10.68
N HIS A 434 -32.21 -22.91 10.61
CA HIS A 434 -30.80 -22.81 10.96
C HIS A 434 -30.54 -22.99 12.46
N SER A 435 -29.30 -23.34 12.81
CA SER A 435 -28.82 -23.52 14.18
C SER A 435 -27.42 -22.92 14.33
N THR A 436 -26.88 -22.95 15.56
CA THR A 436 -25.49 -22.59 15.88
C THR A 436 -24.43 -23.40 15.14
N ALA A 437 -24.81 -24.46 14.42
CA ALA A 437 -23.92 -25.27 13.60
C ALA A 437 -24.06 -25.04 12.08
N SER A 438 -25.11 -24.34 11.63
CA SER A 438 -25.45 -24.24 10.19
C SER A 438 -24.33 -23.66 9.34
N LEU A 439 -23.66 -22.60 9.83
CA LEU A 439 -22.64 -21.91 9.05
C LEU A 439 -21.40 -22.78 8.76
N ALA A 440 -21.15 -23.84 9.56
CA ALA A 440 -20.04 -24.75 9.35
C ALA A 440 -20.15 -25.60 8.07
N ALA A 441 -21.36 -25.72 7.50
CA ALA A 441 -21.62 -26.47 6.27
C ALA A 441 -21.67 -25.58 5.00
N ILE A 442 -21.65 -24.26 5.17
CA ILE A 442 -21.76 -23.30 4.06
C ILE A 442 -20.35 -22.92 3.60
N VAL A 443 -20.12 -22.94 2.29
CA VAL A 443 -18.82 -22.63 1.67
C VAL A 443 -18.91 -21.37 0.83
N ASP A 444 -17.79 -20.65 0.72
CA ASP A 444 -17.66 -19.50 -0.16
C ASP A 444 -17.55 -19.97 -1.64
N PRO A 445 -18.51 -19.63 -2.53
CA PRO A 445 -18.49 -20.07 -3.92
C PRO A 445 -17.68 -19.13 -4.85
N THR A 446 -17.05 -18.08 -4.32
CA THR A 446 -16.37 -17.05 -5.10
C THR A 446 -15.21 -17.65 -5.91
N PRO A 447 -15.12 -17.36 -7.23
CA PRO A 447 -14.00 -17.81 -8.04
C PRO A 447 -12.67 -17.20 -7.59
N ARG A 448 -11.62 -17.99 -7.57
CA ARG A 448 -10.30 -17.62 -7.03
C ARG A 448 -9.17 -18.16 -7.91
N ILE A 449 -8.13 -17.35 -8.02
CA ILE A 449 -6.86 -17.71 -8.63
C ILE A 449 -5.81 -17.60 -7.52
N GLU A 450 -5.38 -18.75 -7.00
CA GLU A 450 -4.46 -18.83 -5.88
C GLU A 450 -3.03 -18.86 -6.37
N VAL A 451 -2.19 -17.97 -5.84
CA VAL A 451 -0.75 -17.95 -6.12
C VAL A 451 -0.09 -19.04 -5.27
N VAL A 452 0.24 -20.17 -5.90
CA VAL A 452 0.98 -21.27 -5.25
C VAL A 452 2.46 -20.90 -5.15
N ALA A 453 3.02 -20.39 -6.24
CA ALA A 453 4.38 -19.84 -6.28
C ALA A 453 4.36 -18.52 -7.08
N PRO A 454 4.99 -17.44 -6.60
CA PRO A 454 4.88 -16.13 -7.22
C PRO A 454 5.79 -15.92 -8.44
N GLY A 455 6.78 -16.78 -8.68
CA GLY A 455 7.87 -16.49 -9.63
C GLY A 455 8.90 -15.51 -9.07
N THR A 456 9.83 -15.05 -9.91
CA THR A 456 10.91 -14.14 -9.47
C THR A 456 10.38 -12.73 -9.21
N LEU A 457 9.67 -12.16 -10.18
CA LEU A 457 9.02 -10.86 -10.09
C LEU A 457 7.79 -10.86 -11.00
N THR A 458 6.63 -11.16 -10.40
CA THR A 458 5.34 -11.14 -11.09
C THR A 458 4.49 -9.98 -10.59
N THR A 459 4.05 -9.10 -11.48
CA THR A 459 3.26 -7.90 -11.16
C THR A 459 2.02 -7.80 -12.05
N VAL A 460 0.96 -7.20 -11.53
CA VAL A 460 -0.22 -6.85 -12.34
C VAL A 460 0.13 -5.64 -13.20
N GLN A 461 -0.13 -5.71 -14.49
CA GLN A 461 0.05 -4.61 -15.44
C GLN A 461 -1.19 -4.47 -16.33
N ASP A 462 -1.43 -3.25 -16.80
CA ASP A 462 -2.40 -2.92 -17.84
C ASP A 462 -1.75 -1.98 -18.88
N TRP A 463 -2.42 -1.77 -20.01
CA TRP A 463 -1.92 -0.91 -21.10
C TRP A 463 -2.98 0.14 -21.46
N PRO A 464 -2.62 1.41 -21.71
CA PRO A 464 -1.26 1.97 -21.81
C PRO A 464 -0.59 2.26 -20.46
N GLY A 465 -1.18 1.81 -19.36
CA GLY A 465 -0.74 2.14 -18.02
C GLY A 465 -1.29 3.50 -17.57
N ARG A 466 -0.59 4.12 -16.63
CA ARG A 466 -0.99 5.34 -15.92
C ARG A 466 -0.50 6.62 -16.60
N THR A 467 -1.09 6.97 -17.73
CA THR A 467 -0.73 8.18 -18.49
C THR A 467 -1.37 9.46 -17.93
N GLY A 468 -0.83 10.64 -18.29
CA GLY A 468 -1.35 11.95 -17.88
C GLY A 468 -0.83 12.50 -16.54
N TYR A 469 0.16 11.83 -15.95
CA TYR A 469 0.76 12.19 -14.65
C TYR A 469 2.31 12.28 -14.70
N TRP A 470 2.91 12.35 -15.89
CA TRP A 470 4.36 12.46 -16.09
C TRP A 470 4.91 13.81 -15.59
N GLN A 471 4.12 14.87 -15.70
CA GLN A 471 4.34 16.23 -15.18
C GLN A 471 4.49 16.31 -13.66
N VAL A 472 4.10 15.27 -12.93
CA VAL A 472 4.33 15.13 -11.48
C VAL A 472 5.24 13.94 -11.13
N GLY A 473 5.87 13.32 -12.12
CA GLY A 473 6.76 12.18 -11.92
C GLY A 473 6.06 10.91 -11.48
N VAL A 474 4.83 10.69 -11.91
CA VAL A 474 4.17 9.40 -11.80
C VAL A 474 4.37 8.65 -13.11
N PRO A 475 5.09 7.51 -13.09
CA PRO A 475 5.32 6.76 -14.31
C PRO A 475 4.06 6.05 -14.81
N PRO A 476 3.93 5.84 -16.14
CA PRO A 476 2.84 5.05 -16.68
C PRO A 476 2.92 3.60 -16.27
N CYS A 477 4.11 3.06 -16.01
CA CYS A 477 4.30 1.64 -15.77
C CYS A 477 3.75 0.82 -16.95
N GLY A 478 2.84 -0.11 -16.70
CA GLY A 478 2.32 -1.02 -17.71
C GLY A 478 3.35 -2.09 -18.09
N PRO A 479 3.01 -2.92 -19.09
CA PRO A 479 3.89 -3.99 -19.57
C PRO A 479 5.15 -3.39 -20.22
N MET A 480 6.31 -3.92 -19.85
CA MET A 480 7.61 -3.53 -20.42
C MET A 480 7.76 -4.00 -21.89
N ASP A 481 7.06 -5.07 -22.24
CA ASP A 481 6.78 -5.55 -23.59
C ASP A 481 5.27 -5.53 -23.80
N ASP A 482 4.79 -4.38 -24.27
CA ASP A 482 3.37 -4.11 -24.51
C ASP A 482 2.79 -4.87 -25.70
N LEU A 483 3.62 -5.20 -26.70
CA LEU A 483 3.20 -6.00 -27.85
C LEU A 483 2.72 -7.39 -27.43
N SER A 484 3.55 -8.13 -26.70
CA SER A 484 3.19 -9.48 -26.25
C SER A 484 1.98 -9.47 -25.34
N PHE A 485 1.88 -8.46 -24.47
CA PHE A 485 0.75 -8.26 -23.57
C PHE A 485 -0.56 -8.04 -24.36
N ARG A 486 -0.58 -7.05 -25.26
CA ARG A 486 -1.78 -6.72 -26.05
C ARG A 486 -2.25 -7.88 -26.92
N LEU A 487 -1.32 -8.54 -27.63
CA LEU A 487 -1.65 -9.69 -28.49
C LEU A 487 -2.33 -10.83 -27.72
N GLY A 488 -1.84 -11.14 -26.51
CA GLY A 488 -2.45 -12.18 -25.70
C GLY A 488 -3.85 -11.79 -25.18
N ASN A 489 -4.09 -10.51 -24.87
CA ASN A 489 -5.40 -10.01 -24.48
C ASN A 489 -6.39 -10.10 -25.64
N THR A 490 -6.00 -9.64 -26.82
CA THR A 490 -6.84 -9.74 -28.02
C THR A 490 -7.15 -11.20 -28.38
N ALA A 491 -6.19 -12.12 -28.21
CA ALA A 491 -6.41 -13.56 -28.37
C ALA A 491 -7.47 -14.14 -27.42
N LEU A 492 -7.65 -13.54 -26.24
CA LEU A 492 -8.69 -13.92 -25.28
C LEU A 492 -10.03 -13.20 -25.52
N GLY A 493 -10.12 -12.34 -26.54
CA GLY A 493 -11.28 -11.49 -26.79
C GLY A 493 -11.43 -10.35 -25.78
N ASN A 494 -10.35 -10.00 -25.08
CA ASN A 494 -10.32 -8.85 -24.17
C ASN A 494 -10.06 -7.56 -24.93
N ASP A 495 -10.40 -6.43 -24.30
CA ASP A 495 -9.77 -5.16 -24.62
C ASP A 495 -8.25 -5.30 -24.43
N GLU A 496 -7.46 -4.72 -25.32
CA GLU A 496 -6.01 -4.95 -25.36
C GLU A 496 -5.27 -4.53 -24.07
N GLY A 497 -5.86 -3.58 -23.34
CA GLY A 497 -5.39 -3.09 -22.05
C GLY A 497 -5.89 -3.85 -20.83
N ALA A 498 -6.68 -4.92 -20.97
CA ALA A 498 -7.24 -5.63 -19.82
C ALA A 498 -6.14 -6.11 -18.84
N PRO A 499 -6.30 -5.93 -17.51
CA PRO A 499 -5.25 -6.24 -16.57
C PRO A 499 -4.80 -7.71 -16.61
N GLY A 500 -3.49 -7.92 -16.60
CA GLY A 500 -2.85 -9.24 -16.62
C GLY A 500 -1.55 -9.25 -15.85
N LEU A 501 -0.82 -10.37 -15.90
CA LEU A 501 0.45 -10.52 -15.17
C LEU A 501 1.65 -10.36 -16.10
N GLU A 502 2.57 -9.44 -15.75
CA GLU A 502 3.94 -9.42 -16.25
C GLU A 502 4.82 -10.28 -15.35
N CYS A 503 5.52 -11.25 -15.93
CA CYS A 503 6.40 -12.18 -15.24
C CYS A 503 7.85 -11.94 -15.72
N THR A 504 8.73 -11.46 -14.85
CA THR A 504 10.15 -11.27 -15.17
C THR A 504 10.96 -12.50 -14.75
N LEU A 505 11.76 -13.05 -15.67
CA LEU A 505 12.53 -14.27 -15.48
C LEU A 505 11.64 -15.50 -15.25
N GLN A 506 11.39 -15.92 -14.02
CA GLN A 506 10.51 -17.05 -13.73
C GLN A 506 9.07 -16.59 -13.45
N GLY A 507 8.10 -17.21 -14.12
CA GLY A 507 6.68 -16.93 -13.90
C GLY A 507 6.05 -17.70 -12.73
N PRO A 508 4.76 -17.46 -12.46
CA PRO A 508 4.07 -18.01 -11.31
C PRO A 508 3.59 -19.45 -11.52
N SER A 509 3.22 -20.10 -10.42
CA SER A 509 2.29 -21.22 -10.40
C SER A 509 0.96 -20.79 -9.79
N LEU A 510 -0.13 -20.96 -10.53
CA LEU A 510 -1.46 -20.46 -10.22
C LEU A 510 -2.47 -21.62 -10.19
N LYS A 511 -3.24 -21.74 -9.11
CA LYS A 511 -4.30 -22.74 -8.96
C LYS A 511 -5.68 -22.08 -9.09
N PHE A 512 -6.58 -22.71 -9.83
CA PHE A 512 -7.88 -22.13 -10.15
C PHE A 512 -9.01 -22.88 -9.45
N THR A 513 -9.97 -22.18 -8.85
CA THR A 513 -11.17 -22.81 -8.26
C THR A 513 -12.32 -22.98 -9.25
N ARG A 514 -12.19 -22.40 -10.45
CA ARG A 514 -13.15 -22.52 -11.56
C ARG A 514 -12.44 -22.63 -12.90
N PRO A 515 -13.09 -23.23 -13.92
CA PRO A 515 -12.54 -23.24 -15.27
C PRO A 515 -12.24 -21.82 -15.73
N THR A 516 -10.99 -21.57 -16.13
CA THR A 516 -10.52 -20.25 -16.54
C THR A 516 -9.67 -20.38 -17.79
N THR A 517 -10.01 -19.65 -18.85
CA THR A 517 -9.21 -19.59 -20.07
C THR A 517 -8.12 -18.54 -19.92
N VAL A 518 -6.88 -18.94 -20.15
CA VAL A 518 -5.69 -18.10 -20.07
C VAL A 518 -4.92 -18.11 -21.38
N CYS A 519 -4.12 -17.09 -21.64
CA CYS A 519 -3.16 -17.06 -22.74
C CYS A 519 -1.80 -16.63 -22.18
N VAL A 520 -0.76 -17.43 -22.42
CA VAL A 520 0.61 -17.07 -22.05
C VAL A 520 1.34 -16.58 -23.30
N THR A 521 1.96 -15.40 -23.25
CA THR A 521 2.71 -14.79 -24.36
C THR A 521 4.09 -14.31 -23.90
N GLY A 522 4.86 -13.66 -24.77
CA GLY A 522 6.21 -13.16 -24.48
C GLY A 522 7.31 -14.18 -24.77
N ALA A 523 8.38 -14.11 -23.99
CA ALA A 523 9.59 -14.91 -24.16
C ALA A 523 9.30 -16.42 -24.22
N PRO A 524 10.04 -17.22 -25.03
CA PRO A 524 9.83 -18.66 -25.13
C PRO A 524 10.05 -19.37 -23.80
N ALA A 525 8.96 -19.81 -23.18
CA ALA A 525 8.98 -20.48 -21.88
C ALA A 525 8.11 -21.73 -21.90
N ARG A 526 8.50 -22.74 -21.13
CA ARG A 526 7.66 -23.93 -20.93
C ARG A 526 6.46 -23.57 -20.05
N VAL A 527 5.26 -23.79 -20.59
CA VAL A 527 3.99 -23.61 -19.88
C VAL A 527 3.36 -24.99 -19.64
N THR A 528 2.89 -25.24 -18.42
CA THR A 528 2.24 -26.52 -18.09
C THR A 528 0.97 -26.35 -17.29
N ILE A 529 0.02 -27.27 -17.46
CA ILE A 529 -1.11 -27.50 -16.57
C ILE A 529 -0.93 -28.86 -15.90
N ASP A 530 -0.83 -28.87 -14.57
CA ASP A 530 -0.51 -30.08 -13.76
C ASP A 530 0.70 -30.86 -14.31
N GLY A 531 1.73 -30.13 -14.75
CA GLY A 531 2.96 -30.69 -15.35
C GLY A 531 2.85 -31.10 -16.83
N THR A 532 1.65 -31.12 -17.40
CA THR A 532 1.42 -31.40 -18.82
C THR A 532 1.69 -30.15 -19.66
N PRO A 533 2.60 -30.18 -20.66
CA PRO A 533 2.89 -29.03 -21.51
C PRO A 533 1.66 -28.55 -22.30
N VAL A 534 1.50 -27.24 -22.39
CA VAL A 534 0.45 -26.57 -23.17
C VAL A 534 1.06 -25.48 -24.08
N PRO A 535 0.41 -25.14 -25.20
CA PRO A 535 0.96 -24.14 -26.12
C PRO A 535 1.02 -22.74 -25.51
N GLN A 536 2.11 -22.03 -25.80
CA GLN A 536 2.21 -20.58 -25.62
C GLN A 536 1.59 -19.89 -26.86
N TRP A 537 1.09 -18.65 -26.70
CA TRP A 537 0.43 -17.85 -27.75
C TRP A 537 -0.95 -18.36 -28.21
N GLU A 538 -1.52 -19.27 -27.44
CA GLU A 538 -2.84 -19.87 -27.68
C GLU A 538 -3.68 -19.80 -26.40
N PRO A 539 -4.99 -19.49 -26.50
CA PRO A 539 -5.92 -19.62 -25.38
C PRO A 539 -6.04 -21.08 -24.91
N VAL A 540 -5.84 -21.33 -23.61
CA VAL A 540 -5.93 -22.65 -22.98
C VAL A 540 -6.82 -22.56 -21.75
N THR A 541 -7.76 -23.50 -21.60
CA THR A 541 -8.61 -23.59 -20.41
C THR A 541 -7.94 -24.43 -19.32
N VAL A 542 -7.78 -23.83 -18.14
CA VAL A 542 -7.37 -24.51 -16.90
C VAL A 542 -8.64 -24.91 -16.15
N GLU A 543 -8.86 -26.21 -15.94
CA GLU A 543 -10.07 -26.67 -15.23
C GLU A 543 -9.98 -26.40 -13.72
N ALA A 544 -11.14 -26.43 -13.05
CA ALA A 544 -11.20 -26.24 -11.61
C ALA A 544 -10.33 -27.28 -10.86
N GLY A 545 -9.50 -26.79 -9.94
CA GLY A 545 -8.57 -27.57 -9.14
C GLY A 545 -7.18 -27.74 -9.74
N GLN A 546 -7.01 -27.47 -11.04
CA GLN A 546 -5.72 -27.58 -11.73
C GLN A 546 -4.81 -26.39 -11.48
N ALA A 547 -3.50 -26.60 -11.69
CA ALA A 547 -2.48 -25.57 -11.56
C ALA A 547 -1.77 -25.28 -12.89
N LEU A 548 -1.78 -24.02 -13.32
CA LEU A 548 -0.91 -23.48 -14.36
C LEU A 548 0.49 -23.22 -13.76
N ALA A 549 1.54 -23.50 -14.51
CA ALA A 549 2.90 -23.09 -14.16
C ALA A 549 3.65 -22.56 -15.38
N VAL A 550 4.38 -21.46 -15.21
CA VAL A 550 5.21 -20.83 -16.24
C VAL A 550 6.68 -20.89 -15.80
N ALA A 551 7.49 -21.66 -16.53
CA ALA A 551 8.92 -21.75 -16.25
C ALA A 551 9.69 -20.48 -16.65
N ALA A 552 10.96 -20.38 -16.25
CA ALA A 552 11.84 -19.36 -16.79
C ALA A 552 12.12 -19.62 -18.29
N PRO A 553 12.21 -18.58 -19.14
CA PRO A 553 12.64 -18.75 -20.52
C PRO A 553 14.10 -19.23 -20.55
N GLU A 554 14.41 -20.22 -21.37
CA GLU A 554 15.71 -20.91 -21.33
C GLU A 554 16.82 -20.06 -21.98
N GLU A 555 16.66 -19.69 -23.26
CA GLU A 555 17.75 -19.06 -24.03
C GLU A 555 17.52 -17.56 -24.33
N HIS A 556 16.31 -17.17 -24.73
CA HIS A 556 16.03 -15.83 -25.26
C HIS A 556 14.83 -15.16 -24.59
N GLY A 557 14.83 -13.83 -24.54
CA GLY A 557 13.73 -13.02 -23.99
C GLY A 557 13.63 -13.08 -22.47
N LEU A 558 13.26 -11.98 -21.81
CA LEU A 558 13.28 -11.89 -20.35
C LEU A 558 11.90 -12.03 -19.69
N ARG A 559 10.83 -11.65 -20.40
CA ARG A 559 9.49 -11.53 -19.80
C ARG A 559 8.44 -12.38 -20.50
N THR A 560 7.59 -13.01 -19.71
CA THR A 560 6.36 -13.66 -20.16
C THR A 560 5.15 -12.94 -19.58
N TYR A 561 4.00 -13.13 -20.21
CA TYR A 561 2.73 -12.56 -19.74
C TYR A 561 1.70 -13.65 -19.55
N VAL A 562 0.96 -13.61 -18.44
CA VAL A 562 -0.18 -14.50 -18.19
C VAL A 562 -1.44 -13.66 -18.18
N LEU A 563 -2.30 -13.88 -19.16
CA LEU A 563 -3.52 -13.10 -19.38
C LEU A 563 -4.74 -14.01 -19.20
N PHE A 564 -5.85 -13.42 -18.79
CA PHE A 564 -7.05 -14.13 -18.36
C PHE A 564 -8.24 -13.66 -19.19
N ALA A 565 -9.11 -14.56 -19.66
CA ALA A 565 -10.32 -14.14 -20.35
C ALA A 565 -11.18 -13.27 -19.40
N GLY A 566 -11.53 -12.06 -19.83
CA GLY A 566 -12.14 -11.01 -19.01
C GLY A 566 -11.14 -10.04 -18.34
N GLY A 567 -9.87 -10.43 -18.16
CA GLY A 567 -8.88 -9.69 -17.38
C GLY A 567 -8.96 -9.96 -15.88
N LEU A 568 -8.01 -9.41 -15.12
CA LEU A 568 -8.06 -9.43 -13.64
C LEU A 568 -8.94 -8.28 -13.11
N ASP A 569 -9.73 -8.55 -12.07
CA ASP A 569 -10.49 -7.54 -11.33
C ASP A 569 -9.62 -6.95 -10.22
N VAL A 570 -8.92 -5.87 -10.56
CA VAL A 570 -7.98 -5.16 -9.68
C VAL A 570 -8.32 -3.67 -9.70
N PRO A 571 -8.36 -2.99 -8.54
CA PRO A 571 -8.69 -1.58 -8.51
C PRO A 571 -7.62 -0.71 -9.16
N GLU A 572 -8.07 0.31 -9.87
CA GLU A 572 -7.22 1.32 -10.49
C GLU A 572 -6.71 2.34 -9.45
N PHE A 573 -5.51 2.85 -9.70
CA PHE A 573 -4.96 4.02 -9.02
C PHE A 573 -4.54 5.03 -10.07
N LEU A 574 -5.14 6.23 -10.04
CA LEU A 574 -4.97 7.26 -11.08
C LEU A 574 -5.28 6.73 -12.49
N GLY A 575 -6.36 5.98 -12.63
CA GLY A 575 -6.88 5.50 -13.93
C GLY A 575 -6.19 4.26 -14.52
N SER A 576 -5.35 3.55 -13.74
CA SER A 576 -4.69 2.33 -14.20
C SER A 576 -4.41 1.34 -13.06
N ALA A 577 -4.52 0.05 -13.39
CA ALA A 577 -4.18 -1.10 -12.56
C ALA A 577 -2.68 -1.46 -12.59
N ALA A 578 -1.85 -0.77 -13.37
CA ALA A 578 -0.42 -1.05 -13.46
C ALA A 578 0.31 -0.91 -12.12
N THR A 579 1.12 -1.90 -11.75
CA THR A 579 1.85 -1.88 -10.49
C THR A 579 3.09 -0.98 -10.59
N PHE A 580 3.20 0.02 -9.72
CA PHE A 580 4.46 0.73 -9.47
C PHE A 580 5.02 0.31 -8.11
N THR A 581 5.99 -0.62 -8.10
CA THR A 581 6.51 -1.23 -6.87
C THR A 581 7.24 -0.24 -5.97
N LEU A 582 7.96 0.70 -6.57
CA LEU A 582 8.67 1.76 -5.86
C LEU A 582 7.70 2.72 -5.14
N GLY A 583 6.61 3.12 -5.82
CA GLY A 583 5.58 3.97 -5.24
C GLY A 583 4.55 3.24 -4.36
N ARG A 584 4.58 1.90 -4.34
CA ARG A 584 3.67 1.04 -3.57
C ARG A 584 2.18 1.26 -3.87
N PHE A 585 1.83 1.44 -5.15
CA PHE A 585 0.43 1.56 -5.60
C PHE A 585 0.18 0.88 -6.95
N GLY A 586 -1.10 0.75 -7.29
CA GLY A 586 -1.57 -0.05 -8.43
C GLY A 586 -1.46 -1.55 -8.19
N GLY A 587 -2.00 -2.35 -9.10
CA GLY A 587 -1.94 -3.80 -9.04
C GLY A 587 -2.47 -4.42 -7.75
N HIS A 588 -1.90 -5.58 -7.38
CA HIS A 588 -2.26 -6.27 -6.14
C HIS A 588 -1.49 -5.68 -4.95
N GLY A 589 -2.03 -4.60 -4.36
CA GLY A 589 -1.47 -3.96 -3.17
C GLY A 589 -0.17 -3.19 -3.41
N GLY A 590 0.08 -2.73 -4.64
CA GLY A 590 1.26 -1.93 -4.97
C GLY A 590 2.57 -2.72 -5.01
N ARG A 591 2.51 -4.05 -5.12
CA ARG A 591 3.67 -4.93 -4.98
C ARG A 591 3.64 -6.10 -5.97
N ALA A 592 4.77 -6.80 -6.05
CA ALA A 592 4.83 -8.11 -6.67
C ALA A 592 3.99 -9.14 -5.89
N LEU A 593 3.51 -10.16 -6.60
CA LEU A 593 2.77 -11.27 -6.03
C LEU A 593 3.61 -12.06 -5.02
N ARG A 594 2.94 -12.69 -4.05
CA ARG A 594 3.51 -13.54 -3.01
C ARG A 594 2.76 -14.87 -2.95
N ALA A 595 3.44 -15.90 -2.46
CA ALA A 595 2.79 -17.18 -2.20
C ALA A 595 1.61 -16.99 -1.23
N GLY A 596 0.47 -17.54 -1.60
CA GLY A 596 -0.77 -17.43 -0.84
C GLY A 596 -1.65 -16.23 -1.20
N ASP A 597 -1.19 -15.29 -2.03
CA ASP A 597 -2.05 -14.25 -2.60
C ASP A 597 -3.21 -14.89 -3.39
N VAL A 598 -4.31 -14.15 -3.47
CA VAL A 598 -5.51 -14.55 -4.21
C VAL A 598 -5.86 -13.42 -5.16
N LEU A 599 -6.05 -13.78 -6.43
CA LEU A 599 -6.51 -12.89 -7.49
C LEU A 599 -7.92 -13.31 -7.91
N HIS A 600 -8.66 -12.34 -8.43
CA HIS A 600 -9.99 -12.55 -8.99
C HIS A 600 -10.02 -12.13 -10.46
N GLY A 601 -10.67 -12.93 -11.30
CA GLY A 601 -10.92 -12.60 -12.70
C GLY A 601 -12.23 -11.84 -12.87
N ALA A 602 -12.33 -11.05 -13.93
CA ALA A 602 -13.58 -10.46 -14.37
C ALA A 602 -14.46 -11.49 -15.12
N GLU A 603 -15.63 -11.07 -15.62
CA GLU A 603 -16.52 -11.96 -16.38
C GLU A 603 -15.86 -12.47 -17.67
N ALA A 604 -15.90 -13.79 -17.85
CA ALA A 604 -15.27 -14.46 -18.98
C ALA A 604 -15.90 -14.06 -20.33
N ARG A 605 -15.05 -13.79 -21.32
CA ARG A 605 -15.44 -13.58 -22.72
C ARG A 605 -15.53 -14.93 -23.45
N THR A 606 -16.43 -15.03 -24.44
CA THR A 606 -16.73 -16.30 -25.13
C THR A 606 -16.00 -16.49 -26.45
N GLN A 607 -15.41 -15.43 -27.01
CA GLN A 607 -14.69 -15.48 -28.29
C GLN A 607 -13.19 -15.42 -28.04
N THR A 608 -12.48 -16.46 -28.48
CA THR A 608 -11.02 -16.55 -28.38
C THR A 608 -10.43 -16.91 -29.73
N SER A 609 -9.18 -16.53 -29.95
CA SER A 609 -8.42 -16.76 -31.18
C SER A 609 -6.95 -17.02 -30.88
N VAL A 610 -6.27 -17.70 -31.80
CA VAL A 610 -4.81 -17.90 -31.69
C VAL A 610 -4.10 -16.63 -32.17
N VAL A 611 -3.02 -16.23 -31.49
CA VAL A 611 -2.19 -15.11 -31.98
C VAL A 611 -1.54 -15.51 -33.31
N PRO A 612 -1.78 -14.76 -34.41
CA PRO A 612 -1.23 -15.08 -35.73
C PRO A 612 0.30 -15.12 -35.70
N LEU A 613 0.90 -16.12 -36.37
CA LEU A 613 2.36 -16.34 -36.35
C LEU A 613 3.16 -15.14 -36.88
N ASP A 614 2.63 -14.43 -37.86
CA ASP A 614 3.20 -13.23 -38.49
C ASP A 614 3.16 -11.99 -37.58
N GLN A 615 2.33 -12.01 -36.54
CA GLN A 615 2.25 -10.94 -35.54
C GLN A 615 3.10 -11.23 -34.31
N ARG A 616 3.55 -12.48 -34.12
CA ARG A 616 4.35 -12.85 -32.95
C ARG A 616 5.75 -12.22 -33.03
N PRO A 617 6.26 -11.61 -31.94
CA PRO A 617 7.61 -11.08 -31.88
C PRO A 617 8.67 -12.18 -32.03
N ALA A 618 9.80 -11.82 -32.63
CA ALA A 618 10.99 -12.66 -32.68
C ALA A 618 11.91 -12.38 -31.49
N PHE A 619 12.41 -13.44 -30.86
CA PHE A 619 13.32 -13.37 -29.71
C PHE A 619 14.71 -13.89 -30.08
N GLY A 620 15.76 -13.22 -29.61
CA GLY A 620 17.16 -13.61 -29.83
C GLY A 620 18.10 -12.92 -28.84
N GLY A 621 19.42 -13.10 -29.02
CA GLY A 621 20.47 -12.41 -28.23
C GLY A 621 21.11 -11.22 -28.96
N GLU A 622 20.71 -10.98 -30.21
CA GLU A 622 21.15 -9.85 -31.03
C GLU A 622 19.93 -9.06 -31.51
N TRP A 623 19.87 -7.79 -31.11
CA TRP A 623 18.70 -6.94 -31.29
C TRP A 623 19.02 -5.77 -32.21
N ARG A 624 18.13 -5.52 -33.16
CA ARG A 624 18.12 -4.29 -33.96
C ARG A 624 16.91 -3.46 -33.55
N VAL A 625 17.14 -2.19 -33.23
CA VAL A 625 16.11 -1.32 -32.64
C VAL A 625 16.02 -0.02 -33.42
N GLY A 626 14.85 0.30 -33.97
CA GLY A 626 14.63 1.57 -34.67
C GLY A 626 14.68 2.75 -33.71
N ALA A 627 15.52 3.74 -33.99
CA ALA A 627 15.70 4.93 -33.17
C ALA A 627 15.70 6.23 -34.00
N LEU A 628 14.95 7.22 -33.53
CA LEU A 628 14.89 8.55 -34.09
C LEU A 628 16.02 9.42 -33.51
N GLU A 629 16.59 10.30 -34.33
CA GLU A 629 17.62 11.26 -33.92
C GLU A 629 17.00 12.36 -33.05
N GLY A 630 17.63 12.64 -31.90
CA GLY A 630 17.22 13.67 -30.96
C GLY A 630 16.76 13.14 -29.59
N PRO A 631 16.54 14.03 -28.61
CA PRO A 631 16.54 15.49 -28.75
C PRO A 631 17.93 16.16 -28.82
N HIS A 632 18.97 15.53 -28.28
CA HIS A 632 20.26 16.16 -28.02
C HIS A 632 21.39 15.66 -28.93
N ALA A 633 21.13 15.24 -30.17
CA ALA A 633 22.16 14.73 -31.09
C ALA A 633 23.03 15.84 -31.72
N ALA A 634 22.56 17.08 -31.67
CA ALA A 634 23.22 18.24 -32.28
C ALA A 634 24.65 18.47 -31.74
N PRO A 635 25.53 19.14 -32.53
CA PRO A 635 26.92 19.44 -32.16
C PRO A 635 27.07 20.41 -30.96
N GLU A 636 25.97 20.80 -30.33
CA GLU A 636 25.93 21.47 -29.04
C GLU A 636 26.31 20.51 -27.89
N PHE A 637 26.11 19.20 -28.07
CA PHE A 637 26.28 18.19 -27.03
C PHE A 637 27.23 17.06 -27.44
N PHE A 638 27.03 16.46 -28.61
CA PHE A 638 27.84 15.34 -29.12
C PHE A 638 28.60 15.76 -30.37
N THR A 639 29.81 15.24 -30.56
CA THR A 639 30.46 15.41 -31.86
C THR A 639 29.76 14.56 -32.92
N GLU A 640 29.83 14.92 -34.20
CA GLU A 640 29.22 14.10 -35.25
C GLU A 640 29.79 12.67 -35.28
N ASP A 641 31.07 12.51 -34.95
CA ASP A 641 31.69 11.19 -34.86
C ASP A 641 31.12 10.38 -33.70
N ASP A 642 30.72 11.02 -32.59
CA ASP A 642 30.05 10.32 -31.49
C ASP A 642 28.70 9.75 -31.94
N ILE A 643 27.95 10.49 -32.76
CA ILE A 643 26.68 10.01 -33.31
C ILE A 643 26.89 8.87 -34.31
N ARG A 644 27.94 8.95 -35.15
CA ARG A 644 28.30 7.85 -36.07
C ARG A 644 28.70 6.60 -35.30
N ASP A 645 29.54 6.74 -34.27
CA ASP A 645 29.99 5.64 -33.42
C ASP A 645 28.82 5.05 -32.63
N PHE A 646 27.88 5.87 -32.17
CA PHE A 646 26.66 5.43 -31.48
C PHE A 646 25.82 4.45 -32.32
N TYR A 647 25.54 4.80 -33.58
CA TYR A 647 24.77 3.94 -34.49
C TYR A 647 25.60 2.75 -35.02
N ALA A 648 26.93 2.88 -35.12
CA ALA A 648 27.81 1.81 -35.55
C ALA A 648 28.06 0.75 -34.45
N ALA A 649 27.92 1.11 -33.18
CA ALA A 649 28.26 0.24 -32.06
C ALA A 649 27.32 -0.96 -31.87
N ASP A 650 27.91 -2.03 -31.35
CA ASP A 650 27.23 -3.19 -30.79
C ASP A 650 27.20 -3.03 -29.27
N TRP A 651 26.09 -2.50 -28.74
CA TRP A 651 25.93 -2.21 -27.32
C TRP A 651 25.63 -3.48 -26.54
N LYS A 652 26.28 -3.68 -25.39
CA LYS A 652 26.02 -4.82 -24.51
C LYS A 652 25.06 -4.44 -23.39
N VAL A 653 24.03 -5.26 -23.16
CA VAL A 653 23.09 -5.07 -22.06
C VAL A 653 23.79 -5.40 -20.74
N HIS A 654 23.79 -4.45 -19.81
CA HIS A 654 24.41 -4.60 -18.50
C HIS A 654 23.44 -5.26 -17.50
N PHE A 655 23.97 -6.01 -16.54
CA PHE A 655 23.15 -6.72 -15.52
C PHE A 655 22.36 -5.77 -14.61
N ASN A 656 22.85 -4.55 -14.40
CA ASN A 656 22.16 -3.51 -13.64
C ASN A 656 21.06 -2.80 -14.47
N SER A 657 20.08 -3.59 -14.92
CA SER A 657 18.93 -3.18 -15.74
C SER A 657 17.62 -3.56 -15.06
N ALA A 658 16.61 -2.70 -15.13
CA ALA A 658 15.33 -2.88 -14.46
C ALA A 658 14.19 -2.21 -15.25
N ARG A 659 12.97 -2.22 -14.72
CA ARG A 659 11.83 -1.49 -15.31
C ARG A 659 12.05 0.02 -15.38
N THR A 660 12.92 0.57 -14.52
CA THR A 660 13.34 1.99 -14.58
C THR A 660 14.21 2.30 -15.81
N GLY A 661 14.88 1.28 -16.36
CA GLY A 661 15.66 1.40 -17.58
C GLY A 661 16.70 0.29 -17.77
N VAL A 662 17.12 0.09 -19.02
CA VAL A 662 18.10 -0.92 -19.44
C VAL A 662 19.45 -0.26 -19.67
N ARG A 663 20.43 -0.59 -18.84
CA ARG A 663 21.79 -0.04 -18.90
C ARG A 663 22.57 -0.70 -20.04
N LEU A 664 23.34 0.09 -20.78
CA LEU A 664 24.14 -0.39 -21.90
C LEU A 664 25.63 -0.10 -21.68
N VAL A 665 26.48 -0.99 -22.19
CA VAL A 665 27.94 -0.87 -22.23
C VAL A 665 28.37 -0.76 -23.69
N GLY A 666 29.19 0.24 -24.01
CA GLY A 666 29.64 0.49 -25.37
C GLY A 666 30.67 1.64 -25.43
N PRO A 667 30.85 2.27 -26.61
CA PRO A 667 31.83 3.34 -26.76
C PRO A 667 31.49 4.56 -25.89
N LYS A 668 32.52 5.19 -25.35
CA LYS A 668 32.40 6.45 -24.60
C LYS A 668 32.34 7.64 -25.56
N PRO A 669 31.49 8.66 -25.33
CA PRO A 669 31.47 9.87 -26.14
C PRO A 669 32.74 10.71 -25.96
N ARG A 670 33.14 11.43 -27.00
CA ARG A 670 34.20 12.45 -26.91
C ARG A 670 33.70 13.79 -26.39
N TRP A 671 32.39 14.04 -26.46
CA TRP A 671 31.69 15.26 -26.07
C TRP A 671 32.07 16.50 -26.90
N ALA A 672 31.07 17.30 -27.30
CA ALA A 672 31.30 18.55 -28.02
C ALA A 672 31.65 19.73 -27.08
N ARG A 673 31.52 19.52 -25.77
CA ARG A 673 31.71 20.53 -24.72
C ARG A 673 32.52 19.95 -23.56
N THR A 674 33.12 20.83 -22.76
CA THR A 674 34.00 20.47 -21.65
C THR A 674 33.28 20.18 -20.35
N ASP A 675 32.07 20.73 -20.18
CA ASP A 675 31.24 20.61 -18.98
C ASP A 675 29.78 21.01 -19.29
N GLY A 676 28.89 20.86 -18.31
CA GLY A 676 27.48 21.25 -18.38
C GLY A 676 27.17 22.61 -17.75
N GLY A 677 28.18 23.42 -17.41
CA GLY A 677 27.99 24.71 -16.74
C GLY A 677 27.29 24.61 -15.38
N GLU A 678 26.31 25.48 -15.13
CA GLU A 678 25.54 25.52 -13.87
C GLU A 678 24.73 24.24 -13.60
N ALA A 679 24.47 23.42 -14.63
CA ALA A 679 23.73 22.17 -14.50
C ALA A 679 24.59 20.99 -13.99
N GLY A 680 25.92 21.10 -14.05
CA GLY A 680 26.84 20.08 -13.57
C GLY A 680 28.18 20.07 -14.29
N LEU A 681 29.18 19.45 -13.67
CA LEU A 681 30.56 19.43 -14.16
C LEU A 681 30.78 18.43 -15.30
N HIS A 682 29.91 17.44 -15.49
CA HIS A 682 30.06 16.46 -16.57
C HIS A 682 29.51 17.03 -17.89
N PRO A 683 30.17 16.85 -19.04
CA PRO A 683 29.67 17.28 -20.35
C PRO A 683 28.32 16.71 -20.77
N SER A 684 27.80 15.69 -20.08
CA SER A 684 26.45 15.19 -20.34
C SER A 684 25.37 15.95 -19.56
N ASN A 685 25.73 16.79 -18.59
CA ASN A 685 24.78 17.48 -17.72
C ASN A 685 24.03 18.62 -18.41
N ILE A 686 22.72 18.66 -18.25
CA ILE A 686 21.84 19.76 -18.68
C ILE A 686 20.89 20.12 -17.54
N HIS A 687 20.31 21.32 -17.59
CA HIS A 687 19.25 21.68 -16.64
C HIS A 687 18.11 20.68 -16.78
N ASP A 688 17.54 20.26 -15.65
CA ASP A 688 16.60 19.15 -15.61
C ASP A 688 15.44 19.36 -16.61
N THR A 689 15.28 18.38 -17.49
CA THR A 689 14.37 18.38 -18.63
C THR A 689 13.52 17.11 -18.59
N PRO A 690 12.32 17.11 -19.19
CA PRO A 690 11.52 15.91 -19.28
C PRO A 690 12.12 14.90 -20.25
N TYR A 691 12.09 13.64 -19.84
CA TYR A 691 12.50 12.51 -20.65
C TYR A 691 11.33 11.83 -21.33
N SER A 692 11.63 11.15 -22.43
CA SER A 692 10.69 10.26 -23.12
C SER A 692 11.02 8.81 -22.79
N ILE A 693 10.00 7.95 -22.73
CA ILE A 693 10.21 6.51 -22.60
C ILE A 693 10.95 6.00 -23.84
N GLY A 694 11.95 5.16 -23.62
CA GLY A 694 12.85 4.69 -24.69
C GLY A 694 13.91 5.69 -25.13
N ALA A 695 14.04 6.85 -24.47
CA ALA A 695 15.18 7.75 -24.68
C ALA A 695 16.48 7.07 -24.23
N VAL A 696 17.55 7.29 -24.97
CA VAL A 696 18.90 6.82 -24.64
C VAL A 696 19.58 7.88 -23.79
N ASP A 697 19.46 7.78 -22.46
CA ASP A 697 19.92 8.80 -21.52
C ASP A 697 21.38 8.57 -21.09
N TYR A 698 22.25 9.56 -21.27
CA TYR A 698 23.67 9.48 -20.91
C TYR A 698 23.95 9.98 -19.48
N THR A 699 23.76 9.10 -18.50
CA THR A 699 24.12 9.37 -17.10
C THR A 699 25.64 9.31 -16.92
N GLY A 700 26.32 10.42 -17.18
CA GLY A 700 27.77 10.43 -17.38
C GLY A 700 28.14 9.88 -18.76
N ASP A 701 29.12 8.97 -18.82
CA ASP A 701 29.58 8.35 -20.07
C ASP A 701 28.84 7.04 -20.43
N MET A 702 27.95 6.55 -19.56
CA MET A 702 27.23 5.28 -19.77
C MET A 702 25.75 5.51 -20.05
N PRO A 703 25.22 5.02 -21.19
CA PRO A 703 23.83 5.20 -21.52
C PRO A 703 22.88 4.22 -20.80
N VAL A 704 21.65 4.65 -20.59
CA VAL A 704 20.52 3.83 -20.16
C VAL A 704 19.30 4.09 -21.06
N LEU A 705 18.65 3.03 -21.52
CA LEU A 705 17.37 3.12 -22.19
C LEU A 705 16.28 3.29 -21.12
N LEU A 706 15.63 4.45 -21.08
CA LEU A 706 14.61 4.73 -20.07
C LEU A 706 13.38 3.84 -20.26
N GLY A 707 13.00 3.16 -19.18
CA GLY A 707 11.85 2.26 -19.17
C GLY A 707 10.55 2.96 -18.72
N PRO A 708 9.42 2.23 -18.75
CA PRO A 708 8.13 2.72 -18.29
C PRO A 708 8.05 3.10 -16.80
N ASP A 709 8.92 2.57 -15.94
CA ASP A 709 9.05 3.00 -14.53
C ASP A 709 10.18 4.04 -14.36
N GLY A 710 10.73 4.55 -15.45
CA GLY A 710 11.82 5.52 -15.46
C GLY A 710 11.45 6.87 -14.86
N PRO A 711 12.45 7.70 -14.54
CA PRO A 711 12.22 9.06 -14.05
C PRO A 711 11.61 9.94 -15.14
N SER A 712 10.76 10.89 -14.74
CA SER A 712 10.18 11.87 -15.67
C SER A 712 11.13 13.00 -15.99
N LEU A 713 11.66 13.67 -14.97
CA LEU A 713 12.64 14.73 -15.08
C LEU A 713 14.05 14.21 -14.79
N GLY A 714 15.03 14.73 -15.52
CA GLY A 714 16.44 14.59 -15.16
C GLY A 714 17.36 15.46 -15.99
N GLY A 715 18.63 15.49 -15.60
CA GLY A 715 19.61 16.47 -16.05
C GLY A 715 20.70 15.90 -16.97
N PHE A 716 20.36 15.00 -17.89
CA PHE A 716 21.32 14.39 -18.83
C PHE A 716 20.82 14.42 -20.28
N VAL A 717 21.77 14.42 -21.22
CA VAL A 717 21.48 14.46 -22.67
C VAL A 717 21.08 13.10 -23.24
N CYS A 718 20.29 13.15 -24.32
CA CYS A 718 19.75 11.98 -25.02
C CYS A 718 19.94 12.15 -26.54
N PRO A 719 20.87 11.42 -27.20
CA PRO A 719 21.10 11.58 -28.63
C PRO A 719 20.03 10.91 -29.50
N ALA A 720 19.29 9.93 -28.98
CA ALA A 720 18.26 9.23 -29.72
C ALA A 720 17.13 8.73 -28.80
N THR A 721 15.95 8.53 -29.40
CA THR A 721 14.80 7.90 -28.76
C THR A 721 14.29 6.75 -29.60
N ILE A 722 14.03 5.61 -28.96
CA ILE A 722 13.50 4.41 -29.63
C ILE A 722 12.09 4.70 -30.14
N ALA A 723 11.80 4.28 -31.39
CA ALA A 723 10.46 4.38 -31.96
C ALA A 723 9.45 3.64 -31.07
N THR A 724 8.31 4.25 -30.80
CA THR A 724 7.27 3.72 -29.90
C THR A 724 6.90 2.26 -30.21
N GLY A 725 6.68 1.90 -31.49
CA GLY A 725 6.40 0.54 -31.96
C GLY A 725 7.53 -0.49 -31.77
N GLN A 726 8.68 -0.07 -31.26
CA GLN A 726 9.84 -0.92 -30.95
C GLN A 726 10.18 -0.94 -29.45
N ARG A 727 9.45 -0.17 -28.61
CA ARG A 727 9.67 -0.13 -27.15
C ARG A 727 9.49 -1.50 -26.49
N TRP A 728 8.68 -2.37 -27.07
CA TRP A 728 8.47 -3.73 -26.57
C TRP A 728 9.77 -4.55 -26.42
N LYS A 729 10.79 -4.26 -27.26
CA LYS A 729 12.09 -4.95 -27.20
C LYS A 729 12.83 -4.71 -25.89
N LEU A 730 12.65 -3.54 -25.27
CA LEU A 730 13.25 -3.23 -23.97
C LEU A 730 12.82 -4.23 -22.89
N GLY A 731 11.58 -4.72 -22.97
CA GLY A 731 11.07 -5.74 -22.05
C GLY A 731 11.71 -7.11 -22.20
N GLN A 732 12.39 -7.36 -23.32
CA GLN A 732 12.93 -8.66 -23.68
C GLN A 732 14.45 -8.75 -23.65
N PHE A 733 15.16 -7.62 -23.52
CA PHE A 733 16.60 -7.61 -23.34
C PHE A 733 17.02 -8.38 -22.09
N ARG A 734 18.02 -9.25 -22.27
CA ARG A 734 18.72 -9.96 -21.19
C ARG A 734 20.12 -9.38 -20.98
N PRO A 735 20.65 -9.40 -19.75
CA PRO A 735 22.08 -9.12 -19.52
C PRO A 735 22.96 -9.96 -20.46
N GLY A 736 23.93 -9.32 -21.12
CA GLY A 736 24.80 -9.95 -22.12
C GLY A 736 24.33 -9.83 -23.57
N ASP A 737 23.04 -9.53 -23.81
CA ASP A 737 22.51 -9.31 -25.17
C ASP A 737 23.25 -8.17 -25.88
N THR A 738 23.25 -8.25 -27.22
CA THR A 738 23.80 -7.20 -28.09
C THR A 738 22.68 -6.38 -28.70
N VAL A 739 22.77 -5.05 -28.64
CA VAL A 739 21.79 -4.12 -29.20
C VAL A 739 22.48 -3.20 -30.19
N ARG A 740 21.96 -3.12 -31.42
CA ARG A 740 22.36 -2.13 -32.43
C ARG A 740 21.18 -1.23 -32.77
N PHE A 741 21.40 0.08 -32.63
CA PHE A 741 20.41 1.08 -33.02
C PHE A 741 20.39 1.25 -34.54
N VAL A 742 19.18 1.38 -35.10
CA VAL A 742 18.94 1.56 -36.53
C VAL A 742 18.33 2.94 -36.72
N PRO A 743 18.97 3.86 -37.47
CA PRO A 743 18.43 5.20 -37.68
C PRO A 743 17.16 5.14 -38.54
N VAL A 744 16.03 5.58 -37.98
CA VAL A 744 14.73 5.59 -38.69
C VAL A 744 14.16 7.00 -38.81
N SER A 745 13.43 7.27 -39.90
CA SER A 745 12.63 8.48 -40.09
C SER A 745 11.30 8.41 -39.32
N ALA A 746 10.58 9.53 -39.27
CA ALA A 746 9.23 9.57 -38.68
C ALA A 746 8.24 8.65 -39.42
N ALA A 747 8.36 8.52 -40.75
CA ALA A 747 7.51 7.64 -41.54
C ALA A 747 7.79 6.16 -41.24
N ALA A 748 9.06 5.76 -41.17
CA ALA A 748 9.42 4.40 -40.77
C ALA A 748 9.03 4.10 -39.32
N ALA A 749 9.09 5.08 -38.41
CA ALA A 749 8.59 4.92 -37.05
C ALA A 749 7.07 4.65 -37.02
N ALA A 750 6.28 5.36 -37.84
CA ALA A 750 4.85 5.11 -37.97
C ALA A 750 4.53 3.71 -38.54
N GLU A 751 5.28 3.24 -39.54
CA GLU A 751 5.15 1.86 -40.04
C GLU A 751 5.47 0.84 -38.94
N LEU A 752 6.51 1.08 -38.14
CA LEU A 752 6.85 0.22 -37.00
C LEU A 752 5.81 0.28 -35.87
N ARG A 753 5.05 1.36 -35.69
CA ARG A 753 3.91 1.38 -34.76
C ARG A 753 2.78 0.47 -35.22
N HIS A 754 2.42 0.55 -36.50
CA HIS A 754 1.36 -0.27 -37.06
C HIS A 754 1.78 -1.74 -37.20
N HIS A 755 3.07 -2.01 -37.41
CA HIS A 755 3.65 -3.34 -37.62
C HIS A 755 4.85 -3.59 -36.67
N PRO A 756 4.62 -3.68 -35.36
CA PRO A 756 5.69 -3.67 -34.34
C PRO A 756 6.58 -4.92 -34.33
N ALA A 757 6.11 -6.03 -34.91
CA ALA A 757 6.92 -7.23 -35.11
C ALA A 757 7.93 -7.10 -36.27
N ALA A 758 7.80 -6.08 -37.13
CA ALA A 758 8.68 -5.90 -38.28
C ALA A 758 10.11 -5.55 -37.84
N ALA A 759 11.09 -6.02 -38.61
CA ALA A 759 12.49 -5.65 -38.40
C ALA A 759 12.74 -4.21 -38.85
N PRO A 760 13.39 -3.37 -38.03
CA PRO A 760 13.71 -2.01 -38.42
C PRO A 760 14.80 -2.02 -39.50
N HIS A 761 14.64 -1.15 -40.50
CA HIS A 761 15.64 -0.89 -41.53
C HIS A 761 16.00 0.60 -41.51
N ALA A 762 17.25 0.91 -41.84
CA ALA A 762 17.68 2.30 -41.94
C ALA A 762 17.11 2.92 -43.21
N ASP A 763 16.33 3.98 -43.08
CA ASP A 763 15.72 4.73 -44.19
C ASP A 763 16.17 6.21 -44.23
N ARG A 764 17.06 6.60 -43.32
CA ARG A 764 17.72 7.90 -43.28
C ARG A 764 19.21 7.78 -42.98
N ASP A 765 19.94 8.86 -43.26
CA ASP A 765 21.31 9.01 -42.79
C ASP A 765 21.37 9.09 -41.26
N VAL A 766 22.51 8.68 -40.68
CA VAL A 766 22.73 8.66 -39.22
C VAL A 766 22.53 10.03 -38.57
N ILE A 767 22.90 11.10 -39.28
CA ILE A 767 22.75 12.50 -38.90
C ILE A 767 21.95 13.21 -39.99
N VAL A 768 20.87 13.89 -39.62
CA VAL A 768 20.06 14.68 -40.55
C VAL A 768 20.02 16.14 -40.12
N ASP A 769 19.50 16.39 -38.91
CA ASP A 769 19.26 17.73 -38.38
C ASP A 769 19.75 17.88 -36.92
N GLY A 770 20.42 16.86 -36.37
CA GLY A 770 20.85 16.84 -34.97
C GLY A 770 19.66 16.74 -33.99
N GLY A 771 18.48 16.36 -34.49
CA GLY A 771 17.23 16.32 -33.73
C GLY A 771 16.53 17.68 -33.64
N ILE A 772 16.94 18.69 -34.40
CA ILE A 772 16.38 20.06 -34.34
C ILE A 772 15.38 20.24 -35.49
N LEU A 773 14.10 20.42 -35.14
CA LEU A 773 13.01 20.60 -36.09
C LEU A 773 12.81 22.07 -36.49
N ALA A 774 12.99 22.99 -35.54
CA ALA A 774 12.88 24.43 -35.80
C ALA A 774 13.69 25.24 -34.76
N ARG A 775 14.09 26.45 -35.15
CA ARG A 775 14.63 27.47 -34.24
C ARG A 775 13.94 28.81 -34.47
N LEU A 776 13.72 29.53 -33.38
CA LEU A 776 13.25 30.89 -33.41
C LEU A 776 14.25 31.77 -32.65
N GLU A 777 14.69 32.85 -33.30
CA GLU A 777 15.61 33.82 -32.71
C GLU A 777 14.95 34.59 -31.55
N GLU A 778 15.80 35.09 -30.65
CA GLU A 778 15.38 35.96 -29.56
C GLU A 778 14.76 37.27 -30.09
N THR A 779 13.70 37.74 -29.44
CA THR A 779 13.06 39.04 -29.69
C THR A 779 12.83 39.77 -28.38
N ALA A 780 12.42 41.05 -28.44
CA ALA A 780 12.11 41.82 -27.23
C ALA A 780 10.96 41.23 -26.40
N SER A 781 10.10 40.38 -26.97
CA SER A 781 8.95 39.80 -26.28
C SER A 781 9.15 38.34 -25.88
N ARG A 782 10.16 37.66 -26.44
CA ARG A 782 10.34 36.22 -26.35
C ARG A 782 11.83 35.82 -26.39
N PRO A 783 12.29 34.92 -25.52
CA PRO A 783 13.63 34.34 -25.63
C PRO A 783 13.81 33.55 -26.94
N SER A 784 15.04 33.13 -27.25
CA SER A 784 15.25 32.14 -28.32
C SER A 784 14.53 30.83 -27.99
N VAL A 785 14.11 30.09 -29.02
CA VAL A 785 13.42 28.81 -28.85
C VAL A 785 14.00 27.77 -29.79
N THR A 786 14.26 26.57 -29.28
CA THR A 786 14.66 25.40 -30.08
C THR A 786 13.62 24.30 -29.92
N TYR A 787 13.10 23.80 -31.04
CA TYR A 787 12.13 22.71 -31.10
C TYR A 787 12.84 21.43 -31.52
N ARG A 788 12.77 20.39 -30.70
CA ARG A 788 13.53 19.16 -30.87
C ARG A 788 12.63 17.94 -30.97
N ARG A 789 13.02 17.03 -31.85
CA ARG A 789 12.46 15.69 -31.96
C ARG A 789 12.81 14.90 -30.70
N SER A 790 11.82 14.36 -29.99
CA SER A 790 12.04 13.53 -28.79
C SER A 790 11.39 12.15 -28.93
N GLY A 791 11.72 11.45 -30.02
CA GLY A 791 10.97 10.27 -30.46
C GLY A 791 9.87 10.64 -31.45
N ASP A 792 8.95 9.70 -31.70
CA ASP A 792 7.82 9.86 -32.62
C ASP A 792 6.52 10.31 -31.92
N ASP A 793 6.46 10.26 -30.59
CA ASP A 793 5.32 10.62 -29.74
C ASP A 793 5.57 11.84 -28.84
N ASN A 794 6.66 12.58 -29.04
CA ASN A 794 6.97 13.76 -28.24
C ASN A 794 7.65 14.88 -29.05
N LEU A 795 7.38 16.13 -28.64
CA LEU A 795 8.11 17.34 -29.03
C LEU A 795 8.73 17.98 -27.79
N LEU A 796 10.03 18.28 -27.83
CA LEU A 796 10.71 19.02 -26.76
C LEU A 796 10.94 20.47 -27.19
N VAL A 797 10.37 21.42 -26.46
CA VAL A 797 10.54 22.87 -26.65
C VAL A 797 11.54 23.37 -25.62
N GLU A 798 12.61 24.04 -26.04
CA GLU A 798 13.65 24.56 -25.17
C GLU A 798 13.83 26.07 -25.33
N TYR A 799 13.83 26.83 -24.23
CA TYR A 799 13.93 28.29 -24.24
C TYR A 799 15.30 28.82 -23.82
N GLY A 800 15.83 29.81 -24.53
CA GLY A 800 16.99 30.59 -24.12
C GLY A 800 18.31 29.81 -24.04
N PRO A 801 19.37 30.39 -23.45
CA PRO A 801 20.62 29.67 -23.18
C PRO A 801 20.48 28.64 -22.05
N MET A 802 21.47 27.74 -21.90
CA MET A 802 21.55 26.78 -20.78
C MET A 802 21.97 27.48 -19.47
N GLN A 803 21.04 28.18 -18.84
CA GLN A 803 21.24 28.89 -17.57
C GLN A 803 20.00 28.75 -16.68
N LEU A 804 20.19 28.86 -15.35
CA LEU A 804 19.07 28.95 -14.42
C LEU A 804 18.46 30.37 -14.43
N ASP A 805 17.43 30.55 -15.26
CA ASP A 805 16.65 31.78 -15.36
C ASP A 805 15.14 31.53 -15.17
N LEU A 806 14.55 32.22 -14.18
CA LEU A 806 13.13 32.11 -13.86
C LEU A 806 12.25 32.63 -15.00
N SER A 807 12.74 33.56 -15.84
CA SER A 807 12.01 34.07 -17.00
C SER A 807 11.70 32.95 -18.00
N LEU A 808 12.68 32.07 -18.25
CA LEU A 808 12.56 30.92 -19.14
C LEU A 808 11.52 29.94 -18.61
N ARG A 809 11.55 29.67 -17.30
CA ARG A 809 10.56 28.78 -16.68
C ARG A 809 9.15 29.35 -16.72
N MET A 810 8.99 30.65 -16.55
CA MET A 810 7.69 31.30 -16.70
C MET A 810 7.19 31.20 -18.13
N ARG A 811 8.08 31.33 -19.13
CA ARG A 811 7.72 31.12 -20.53
C ARG A 811 7.27 29.69 -20.81
N VAL A 812 7.98 28.69 -20.29
CA VAL A 812 7.57 27.26 -20.32
C VAL A 812 6.15 27.10 -19.78
N HIS A 813 5.85 27.71 -18.63
CA HIS A 813 4.52 27.61 -18.03
C HIS A 813 3.45 28.26 -18.89
N ALA A 814 3.73 29.45 -19.43
CA ALA A 814 2.80 30.16 -20.30
C ALA A 814 2.44 29.32 -21.55
N LEU A 815 3.42 28.63 -22.15
CA LEU A 815 3.15 27.71 -23.25
C LEU A 815 2.31 26.51 -22.80
N ALA A 816 2.66 25.88 -21.67
CA ALA A 816 1.93 24.72 -21.15
C ALA A 816 0.46 25.06 -20.85
N GLU A 817 0.20 26.16 -20.14
CA GLU A 817 -1.16 26.63 -19.83
C GLU A 817 -1.94 27.00 -21.10
N ALA A 818 -1.27 27.63 -22.08
CA ALA A 818 -1.89 27.97 -23.34
C ALA A 818 -2.30 26.73 -24.16
N LEU A 819 -1.47 25.69 -24.18
CA LEU A 819 -1.80 24.42 -24.83
C LEU A 819 -2.92 23.70 -24.09
N ALA A 820 -2.84 23.61 -22.76
CA ALA A 820 -3.86 22.99 -21.92
C ALA A 820 -5.23 23.66 -22.09
N ALA A 821 -5.28 25.00 -22.09
CA ALA A 821 -6.52 25.77 -22.26
C ALA A 821 -7.17 25.63 -23.65
N ARG A 822 -6.44 25.12 -24.64
CA ARG A 822 -6.97 24.88 -26.00
C ARG A 822 -7.54 23.47 -26.18
N GLU A 823 -7.31 22.57 -25.22
CA GLU A 823 -7.76 21.17 -25.29
C GLU A 823 -7.43 20.52 -26.65
N VAL A 824 -6.16 20.66 -27.09
CA VAL A 824 -5.72 20.15 -28.40
C VAL A 824 -5.82 18.62 -28.40
N ASP A 825 -6.66 18.09 -29.29
CA ASP A 825 -6.86 16.65 -29.44
C ASP A 825 -5.55 15.95 -29.81
N GLY A 826 -5.33 14.78 -29.22
CA GLY A 826 -4.09 14.01 -29.33
C GLY A 826 -2.99 14.36 -28.33
N ILE A 827 -3.00 15.52 -27.64
CA ILE A 827 -2.03 15.77 -26.55
C ILE A 827 -2.35 14.88 -25.35
N VAL A 828 -1.37 14.10 -24.90
CA VAL A 828 -1.48 13.17 -23.76
C VAL A 828 -0.98 13.80 -22.47
N ASP A 829 0.16 14.50 -22.51
CA ASP A 829 0.78 15.10 -21.33
C ASP A 829 1.60 16.36 -21.70
N LEU A 830 1.72 17.26 -20.73
CA LEU A 830 2.47 18.52 -20.82
C LEU A 830 3.42 18.59 -19.62
N THR A 831 4.66 18.16 -19.82
CA THR A 831 5.64 18.03 -18.73
C THR A 831 6.64 19.19 -18.78
N PRO A 832 6.63 20.11 -17.80
CA PRO A 832 7.59 21.21 -17.76
C PRO A 832 8.91 20.78 -17.08
N GLY A 833 10.03 21.10 -17.73
CA GLY A 833 11.36 21.12 -17.11
C GLY A 833 11.73 22.52 -16.60
N ILE A 834 13.02 22.72 -16.32
CA ILE A 834 13.53 24.03 -15.85
C ILE A 834 13.41 25.11 -16.91
N ARG A 835 13.79 24.80 -18.15
CA ARG A 835 13.75 25.72 -19.31
C ARG A 835 13.16 25.06 -20.56
N SER A 836 12.45 23.97 -20.38
CA SER A 836 11.89 23.17 -21.46
C SER A 836 10.47 22.72 -21.17
N LEU A 837 9.71 22.43 -22.23
CA LEU A 837 8.41 21.78 -22.18
C LEU A 837 8.44 20.56 -23.09
N GLN A 838 8.13 19.39 -22.56
CA GLN A 838 7.81 18.23 -23.39
C GLN A 838 6.30 18.21 -23.61
N VAL A 839 5.90 18.11 -24.87
CA VAL A 839 4.52 17.87 -25.29
C VAL A 839 4.45 16.44 -25.80
N GLN A 840 3.83 15.56 -25.01
CA GLN A 840 3.57 14.18 -25.39
C GLN A 840 2.26 14.11 -26.18
N THR A 841 2.25 13.33 -27.25
CA THR A 841 1.09 13.17 -28.14
C THR A 841 0.80 11.71 -28.43
N ASP A 842 -0.45 11.39 -28.75
CA ASP A 842 -0.78 10.20 -29.53
C ASP A 842 -0.44 10.49 -31.00
N PRO A 843 0.62 9.87 -31.55
CA PRO A 843 1.11 10.19 -32.88
C PRO A 843 0.21 9.68 -34.01
N ASP A 844 -0.81 8.87 -33.71
CA ASP A 844 -1.81 8.44 -34.70
C ASP A 844 -3.01 9.41 -34.76
N ILE A 845 -3.16 10.27 -33.73
CA ILE A 845 -4.16 11.37 -33.70
C ILE A 845 -3.53 12.70 -34.11
N LEU A 846 -2.38 13.04 -33.53
CA LEU A 846 -1.67 14.30 -33.78
C LEU A 846 -0.19 14.02 -34.08
N PRO A 847 0.17 13.87 -35.37
CA PRO A 847 1.54 13.66 -35.81
C PRO A 847 2.50 14.81 -35.45
N GLN A 848 3.81 14.52 -35.41
CA GLN A 848 4.82 15.45 -34.91
C GLN A 848 4.93 16.77 -35.69
N ASP A 849 4.73 16.75 -37.01
CA ASP A 849 4.75 17.95 -37.85
C ASP A 849 3.54 18.85 -37.58
N GLU A 850 2.34 18.27 -37.47
CA GLU A 850 1.13 19.01 -37.08
C GLU A 850 1.21 19.56 -35.65
N LEU A 851 1.81 18.79 -34.72
CA LEU A 851 2.10 19.24 -33.37
C LEU A 851 3.06 20.43 -33.39
N LEU A 852 4.16 20.35 -34.14
CA LEU A 852 5.12 21.44 -34.27
C LEU A 852 4.45 22.72 -34.79
N ASP A 853 3.65 22.63 -35.85
CA ASP A 853 2.91 23.76 -36.41
C ASP A 853 1.96 24.39 -35.39
N THR A 854 1.30 23.55 -34.59
CA THR A 854 0.39 24.00 -33.52
C THR A 854 1.16 24.75 -32.44
N VAL A 855 2.25 24.18 -31.94
CA VAL A 855 3.07 24.80 -30.89
C VAL A 855 3.71 26.10 -31.38
N LEU A 856 4.19 26.14 -32.63
CA LEU A 856 4.73 27.36 -33.24
C LEU A 856 3.70 28.49 -33.32
N ARG A 857 2.43 28.17 -33.61
CA ARG A 857 1.34 29.14 -33.63
C ARG A 857 1.03 29.65 -32.23
N VAL A 858 0.90 28.75 -31.25
CA VAL A 858 0.62 29.13 -29.86
C VAL A 858 1.74 30.01 -29.29
N GLU A 859 3.01 29.71 -29.61
CA GLU A 859 4.16 30.52 -29.16
C GLU A 859 4.07 31.99 -29.59
N GLN A 860 3.50 32.27 -30.77
CA GLN A 860 3.32 33.63 -31.28
C GLN A 860 2.23 34.41 -30.55
N GLU A 861 1.30 33.71 -29.91
CA GLU A 861 0.14 34.28 -29.21
C GLU A 861 0.41 34.50 -27.71
N LEU A 862 1.53 33.99 -27.19
CA LEU A 862 1.88 34.14 -25.77
C LEU A 862 2.21 35.61 -25.42
N PRO A 863 1.83 36.07 -24.22
CA PRO A 863 2.11 37.42 -23.75
C PRO A 863 3.62 37.71 -23.62
N VAL A 864 4.01 38.96 -23.45
CA VAL A 864 5.42 39.35 -23.26
C VAL A 864 5.98 38.67 -22.00
N THR A 865 7.18 38.09 -22.12
CA THR A 865 7.79 37.28 -21.04
C THR A 865 7.92 38.06 -19.73
N ASP A 866 8.42 39.30 -19.79
CA ASP A 866 8.65 40.17 -18.60
C ASP A 866 7.37 40.56 -17.86
N GLU A 867 6.20 40.40 -18.49
CA GLU A 867 4.90 40.76 -17.90
C GLU A 867 4.17 39.54 -17.31
N LEU A 868 4.77 38.35 -17.34
CA LEU A 868 4.14 37.13 -16.85
C LEU A 868 3.92 37.18 -15.33
N VAL A 869 2.73 36.71 -14.93
CA VAL A 869 2.30 36.57 -13.54
C VAL A 869 1.61 35.22 -13.40
N VAL A 870 1.93 34.48 -12.33
CA VAL A 870 1.36 33.15 -12.07
C VAL A 870 0.83 33.06 -10.63
N PRO A 871 -0.20 32.22 -10.37
CA PRO A 871 -0.56 31.85 -9.01
C PRO A 871 0.66 31.23 -8.28
N SER A 872 0.88 31.63 -7.03
CA SER A 872 2.01 31.17 -6.23
C SER A 872 1.65 31.19 -4.75
N ARG A 873 1.30 30.01 -4.24
CA ARG A 873 0.96 29.83 -2.82
C ARG A 873 2.22 29.81 -1.99
N ILE A 874 2.18 30.32 -0.76
CA ILE A 874 3.25 30.09 0.22
C ILE A 874 2.84 28.91 1.09
N VAL A 875 3.60 27.82 1.04
CA VAL A 875 3.34 26.58 1.79
C VAL A 875 4.36 26.49 2.93
N HIS A 876 3.86 26.56 4.18
CA HIS A 876 4.70 26.51 5.37
C HIS A 876 4.85 25.06 5.84
N LEU A 877 6.04 24.48 5.67
CA LEU A 877 6.35 23.09 6.01
C LEU A 877 7.28 22.98 7.23
N PRO A 878 7.07 21.99 8.11
CA PRO A 878 7.99 21.71 9.21
C PRO A 878 9.29 21.12 8.68
N LEU A 879 10.44 21.52 9.20
CA LEU A 879 11.73 20.90 8.87
C LEU A 879 12.46 20.47 10.14
N SER A 880 12.67 19.15 10.27
CA SER A 880 13.61 18.56 11.24
C SER A 880 15.01 18.69 10.67
N TRP A 881 15.79 19.62 11.21
CA TRP A 881 17.17 19.89 10.78
C TRP A 881 18.09 18.74 11.17
N ASP A 882 18.93 18.27 10.23
CA ASP A 882 19.88 17.17 10.45
C ASP A 882 19.23 15.90 11.04
N ASP A 883 18.05 15.56 10.51
CA ASP A 883 17.16 14.50 11.03
C ASP A 883 17.87 13.13 11.11
N PRO A 884 17.63 12.32 12.16
CA PRO A 884 18.22 11.00 12.32
C PRO A 884 18.10 10.07 11.11
N ALA A 885 16.98 10.10 10.38
CA ALA A 885 16.78 9.27 9.20
C ALA A 885 17.71 9.66 8.04
N THR A 886 18.05 10.94 7.90
CA THR A 886 19.01 11.40 6.89
C THR A 886 20.44 10.98 7.25
N ARG A 887 20.80 11.02 8.54
CA ARG A 887 22.09 10.51 9.02
C ARG A 887 22.24 9.01 8.82
N GLU A 888 21.15 8.26 9.01
CA GLU A 888 21.13 6.83 8.69
C GLU A 888 21.39 6.58 7.20
N ALA A 889 20.77 7.35 6.30
CA ALA A 889 21.02 7.23 4.86
C ALA A 889 22.49 7.51 4.50
N ILE A 890 23.11 8.51 5.14
CA ILE A 890 24.55 8.80 4.96
C ILE A 890 25.41 7.64 5.49
N ALA A 891 25.09 7.11 6.67
CA ALA A 891 25.82 5.99 7.26
C ALA A 891 25.74 4.72 6.37
N ARG A 892 24.55 4.43 5.83
CA ARG A 892 24.35 3.33 4.86
C ARG A 892 25.17 3.53 3.58
N TYR A 893 25.20 4.76 3.06
CA TYR A 893 26.03 5.11 1.91
C TYR A 893 27.52 4.88 2.17
N MET A 894 28.03 5.35 3.32
CA MET A 894 29.43 5.17 3.68
C MET A 894 29.78 3.69 3.86
N ALA A 895 28.90 2.91 4.49
CA ALA A 895 29.16 1.50 4.77
C ALA A 895 29.19 0.62 3.50
N GLY A 896 28.36 0.93 2.50
CA GLY A 896 28.12 0.03 1.37
C GLY A 896 28.41 0.59 -0.02
N VAL A 897 28.64 1.89 -0.15
CA VAL A 897 28.87 2.54 -1.46
C VAL A 897 30.20 3.26 -1.47
N ARG A 898 30.40 4.24 -0.58
CA ARG A 898 31.62 5.06 -0.55
C ARG A 898 31.76 5.83 0.77
N ASP A 899 32.79 5.50 1.55
CA ASP A 899 33.10 6.15 2.83
C ASP A 899 34.03 7.37 2.72
N ASP A 900 34.78 7.48 1.63
CA ASP A 900 35.80 8.51 1.41
C ASP A 900 35.33 9.72 0.59
N ALA A 901 34.02 9.86 0.36
CA ALA A 901 33.48 10.93 -0.45
C ALA A 901 33.65 12.31 0.22
N PRO A 902 33.96 13.40 -0.52
CA PRO A 902 34.20 14.73 0.07
C PRO A 902 33.02 15.34 0.86
N TRP A 903 31.80 14.88 0.57
CA TRP A 903 30.58 15.29 1.28
C TRP A 903 30.27 14.44 2.52
N CYS A 904 31.02 13.37 2.76
CA CYS A 904 30.92 12.51 3.93
C CYS A 904 31.97 12.90 4.99
N PRO A 905 31.71 12.66 6.29
CA PRO A 905 30.52 12.02 6.85
C PRO A 905 29.33 12.96 7.06
N TRP A 906 29.44 14.26 6.72
CA TRP A 906 28.42 15.24 7.09
C TRP A 906 28.14 16.26 5.99
N ASN A 907 27.02 16.05 5.29
CA ASN A 907 26.60 16.86 4.16
C ASN A 907 26.46 18.35 4.48
N ILE A 908 25.94 18.71 5.65
CA ILE A 908 25.71 20.11 6.05
C ILE A 908 27.05 20.85 6.22
N GLU A 909 28.06 20.20 6.77
CA GLU A 909 29.40 20.78 6.86
C GLU A 909 30.03 20.94 5.48
N PHE A 910 29.82 19.98 4.58
CA PHE A 910 30.22 20.12 3.20
C PHE A 910 29.55 21.32 2.52
N ILE A 911 28.23 21.50 2.69
CA ILE A 911 27.48 22.65 2.16
C ILE A 911 28.08 23.96 2.67
N ARG A 912 28.40 24.05 3.96
CA ARG A 912 29.09 25.22 4.53
C ARG A 912 30.41 25.49 3.81
N ARG A 913 31.26 24.46 3.70
CA ARG A 913 32.62 24.57 3.13
C ARG A 913 32.60 25.02 1.68
N VAL A 914 31.83 24.34 0.83
CA VAL A 914 31.80 24.60 -0.61
C VAL A 914 31.18 25.97 -0.97
N ASN A 915 30.37 26.55 -0.07
CA ASN A 915 29.77 27.88 -0.24
C ASN A 915 30.57 29.01 0.41
N GLY A 916 31.69 28.72 1.08
CA GLY A 916 32.50 29.74 1.75
C GLY A 916 31.82 30.39 2.94
N LEU A 917 30.97 29.63 3.64
CA LEU A 917 30.27 30.08 4.85
C LEU A 917 31.14 29.85 6.10
N GLU A 918 31.03 30.75 7.07
CA GLU A 918 31.89 30.71 8.26
C GLU A 918 31.48 29.58 9.21
N THR A 919 30.17 29.35 9.37
CA THR A 919 29.62 28.39 10.34
C THR A 919 28.49 27.56 9.75
N VAL A 920 28.21 26.40 10.36
CA VAL A 920 27.02 25.60 10.00
C VAL A 920 25.72 26.37 10.30
N ASP A 921 25.72 27.25 11.30
CA ASP A 921 24.57 28.10 11.61
C ASP A 921 24.22 29.07 10.47
N GLU A 922 25.18 29.47 9.64
CA GLU A 922 24.89 30.21 8.42
C GLU A 922 24.12 29.37 7.41
N VAL A 923 24.47 28.08 7.24
CA VAL A 923 23.71 27.16 6.39
C VAL A 923 22.27 27.04 6.91
N HIS A 924 22.10 26.84 8.22
CA HIS A 924 20.79 26.77 8.85
C HIS A 924 19.98 28.04 8.56
N ARG A 925 20.50 29.22 8.88
CA ARG A 925 19.80 30.50 8.64
C ARG A 925 19.44 30.67 7.16
N THR A 926 20.38 30.42 6.24
CA THR A 926 20.11 30.52 4.80
C THR A 926 18.99 29.57 4.37
N VAL A 927 18.92 28.35 4.92
CA VAL A 927 17.84 27.41 4.59
C VAL A 927 16.49 27.88 5.13
N PHE A 928 16.41 28.32 6.39
CA PHE A 928 15.15 28.72 7.01
C PHE A 928 14.65 30.11 6.58
N ASP A 929 15.54 31.03 6.18
CA ASP A 929 15.18 32.38 5.73
C ASP A 929 14.78 32.44 4.24
N ALA A 930 14.97 31.35 3.49
CA ALA A 930 14.69 31.30 2.06
C ALA A 930 13.22 31.06 1.70
N GLU A 931 12.79 31.66 0.58
CA GLU A 931 11.57 31.28 -0.15
C GLU A 931 11.97 30.44 -1.36
N TYR A 932 11.62 29.15 -1.35
CA TYR A 932 11.97 28.22 -2.41
C TYR A 932 10.83 28.13 -3.42
N LEU A 933 11.02 28.66 -4.62
CA LEU A 933 10.05 28.56 -5.71
C LEU A 933 10.12 27.18 -6.35
N VAL A 934 9.01 26.44 -6.34
CA VAL A 934 8.86 25.14 -6.99
C VAL A 934 8.81 25.34 -8.51
N MET A 935 9.86 24.90 -9.19
CA MET A 935 10.02 25.02 -10.64
C MET A 935 9.39 23.83 -11.37
N GLY A 936 9.48 22.63 -10.81
CA GLY A 936 8.96 21.41 -11.40
C GLY A 936 8.59 20.40 -10.34
N LEU A 937 7.92 19.33 -10.75
CA LEU A 937 7.50 18.21 -9.92
C LEU A 937 7.98 16.91 -10.57
N GLY A 938 8.32 15.92 -9.76
CA GLY A 938 8.85 14.65 -10.24
C GLY A 938 10.38 14.56 -10.32
N ASP A 939 11.12 15.39 -9.56
CA ASP A 939 12.59 15.30 -9.39
C ASP A 939 12.95 14.82 -7.97
N VAL A 940 12.99 13.51 -7.67
CA VAL A 940 12.57 12.43 -8.56
C VAL A 940 11.33 11.70 -8.02
N TYR A 941 10.36 11.51 -8.91
CA TYR A 941 9.08 10.82 -8.70
C TYR A 941 8.06 11.51 -7.77
N LEU A 942 6.79 11.15 -7.94
CA LEU A 942 5.69 11.32 -6.99
C LEU A 942 5.57 12.72 -6.35
N GLY A 943 5.55 13.76 -7.19
CA GLY A 943 5.38 15.14 -6.74
C GLY A 943 6.59 15.72 -6.01
N ALA A 944 7.74 15.05 -6.02
CA ALA A 944 8.99 15.59 -5.50
C ALA A 944 9.33 16.91 -6.21
N PRO A 945 9.44 18.04 -5.50
CA PRO A 945 9.70 19.32 -6.14
C PRO A 945 11.15 19.43 -6.57
N VAL A 946 11.40 20.09 -7.71
CA VAL A 946 12.66 20.81 -7.93
C VAL A 946 12.38 22.27 -7.64
N ALA A 947 12.99 22.81 -6.59
CA ALA A 947 12.77 24.17 -6.14
C ALA A 947 14.07 24.97 -6.05
N THR A 948 14.02 26.29 -6.18
CA THR A 948 15.21 27.14 -6.00
C THR A 948 14.86 28.40 -5.21
N PRO A 949 15.77 28.91 -4.36
CA PRO A 949 15.57 30.18 -3.68
C PRO A 949 15.34 31.35 -4.64
N LEU A 950 14.32 32.15 -4.35
CA LEU A 950 14.06 33.40 -5.06
C LEU A 950 15.24 34.37 -4.90
N ASP A 951 15.71 34.59 -3.68
CA ASP A 951 16.91 35.40 -3.43
C ASP A 951 18.18 34.64 -3.89
N PRO A 952 18.94 35.13 -4.88
CA PRO A 952 20.17 34.47 -5.31
C PRO A 952 21.22 34.32 -4.21
N ARG A 953 21.17 35.13 -3.14
CA ARG A 953 22.05 35.01 -1.97
C ARG A 953 21.74 33.81 -1.09
N HIS A 954 20.59 33.17 -1.29
CA HIS A 954 20.19 31.96 -0.57
C HIS A 954 20.43 30.67 -1.37
N ARG A 955 20.92 30.78 -2.61
CA ARG A 955 21.20 29.62 -3.46
C ARG A 955 22.51 28.96 -3.03
N LEU A 956 22.42 28.06 -2.06
CA LEU A 956 23.53 27.20 -1.66
C LEU A 956 23.83 26.22 -2.81
N VAL A 957 25.04 26.30 -3.36
CA VAL A 957 25.49 25.43 -4.46
C VAL A 957 26.18 24.21 -3.89
N THR A 958 25.85 23.02 -4.42
CA THR A 958 26.42 21.74 -3.98
C THR A 958 26.67 20.81 -5.17
N THR A 959 27.36 19.69 -4.96
CA THR A 959 27.35 18.58 -5.92
C THR A 959 26.27 17.56 -5.61
N LYS A 960 25.76 16.87 -6.63
CA LYS A 960 25.07 15.59 -6.44
C LYS A 960 26.09 14.51 -6.01
N TYR A 961 25.64 13.49 -5.27
CA TYR A 961 26.42 12.32 -4.87
C TYR A 961 26.99 11.60 -6.09
N ASN A 962 28.22 11.09 -5.98
CA ASN A 962 28.87 10.27 -7.00
C ASN A 962 29.58 9.04 -6.40
N PRO A 963 29.10 7.80 -6.64
CA PRO A 963 27.79 7.49 -7.25
C PRO A 963 26.63 7.89 -6.32
N ALA A 964 25.41 7.95 -6.85
CA ALA A 964 24.21 8.28 -6.08
C ALA A 964 23.92 7.25 -4.97
N ARG A 965 23.16 7.64 -3.93
CA ARG A 965 22.71 6.70 -2.91
C ARG A 965 21.69 5.72 -3.48
N THR A 966 21.77 4.48 -3.03
CA THR A 966 20.78 3.43 -3.31
C THR A 966 19.52 3.56 -2.46
N TRP A 967 19.61 4.20 -1.30
CA TRP A 967 18.48 4.43 -0.38
C TRP A 967 18.47 5.84 0.22
N THR A 968 17.28 6.42 0.28
CA THR A 968 16.93 7.71 0.86
C THR A 968 15.60 7.55 1.56
N ALA A 969 15.49 8.02 2.80
CA ALA A 969 14.23 7.99 3.53
C ALA A 969 13.19 8.93 2.91
N GLU A 970 11.92 8.54 2.95
CA GLU A 970 10.80 9.35 2.47
C GLU A 970 10.77 10.75 3.12
N ASN A 971 10.49 11.76 2.30
CA ASN A 971 10.46 13.20 2.59
C ASN A 971 11.74 13.76 3.19
N SER A 972 12.88 13.09 2.98
CA SER A 972 14.18 13.73 3.17
C SER A 972 14.27 14.96 2.28
N VAL A 973 14.89 16.02 2.80
CA VAL A 973 15.11 17.28 2.10
C VAL A 973 16.59 17.39 1.76
N GLY A 974 16.90 17.65 0.50
CA GLY A 974 18.27 17.76 0.03
C GLY A 974 18.49 18.91 -0.95
N ILE A 975 19.75 19.32 -1.08
CA ILE A 975 20.22 20.34 -2.03
C ILE A 975 21.18 19.67 -3.02
N GLY A 976 21.01 19.92 -4.32
CA GLY A 976 21.82 19.37 -5.40
C GLY A 976 22.00 20.42 -6.48
N GLY A 977 23.23 20.81 -6.79
CA GLY A 977 23.45 22.06 -7.53
C GLY A 977 22.89 23.24 -6.73
N ALA A 978 22.11 24.10 -7.37
CA ALA A 978 21.38 25.22 -6.75
C ALA A 978 19.90 24.91 -6.45
N TYR A 979 19.53 23.62 -6.47
CA TYR A 979 18.15 23.17 -6.34
C TYR A 979 17.91 22.43 -5.03
N LEU A 980 16.69 22.57 -4.51
CA LEU A 980 16.15 21.83 -3.37
C LEU A 980 15.17 20.77 -3.87
N CYS A 981 15.22 19.59 -3.26
CA CYS A 981 14.31 18.48 -3.47
C CYS A 981 13.70 18.01 -2.14
N ILE A 982 12.45 17.53 -2.20
CA ILE A 982 11.81 16.72 -1.14
C ILE A 982 11.49 15.35 -1.75
N TYR A 983 12.15 14.29 -1.27
CA TYR A 983 11.95 12.94 -1.83
C TYR A 983 10.55 12.42 -1.51
N GLY A 984 9.67 12.28 -2.50
CA GLY A 984 8.26 11.90 -2.30
C GLY A 984 8.04 10.45 -1.83
N MET A 985 9.06 9.61 -1.94
CA MET A 985 9.05 8.18 -1.59
C MET A 985 10.43 7.72 -1.11
N GLU A 986 10.49 6.54 -0.50
CA GLU A 986 11.77 5.86 -0.25
C GLU A 986 12.38 5.37 -1.57
N GLY A 987 13.67 5.62 -1.79
CA GLY A 987 14.32 5.22 -3.03
C GLY A 987 15.74 5.78 -3.22
N PRO A 988 16.33 5.64 -4.42
CA PRO A 988 17.64 6.21 -4.71
C PRO A 988 17.61 7.75 -4.69
N GLY A 989 18.75 8.38 -4.40
CA GLY A 989 18.83 9.84 -4.30
C GLY A 989 20.24 10.39 -4.41
N GLY A 990 20.36 11.56 -5.05
CA GLY A 990 21.64 12.21 -5.32
C GLY A 990 21.91 13.50 -4.54
N TYR A 991 20.93 14.10 -3.87
CA TYR A 991 21.08 15.44 -3.29
C TYR A 991 21.70 15.38 -1.88
N GLN A 992 22.42 16.43 -1.48
CA GLN A 992 23.02 16.59 -0.16
C GLN A 992 21.95 16.92 0.88
N PHE A 993 21.74 16.05 1.86
CA PHE A 993 20.73 16.25 2.91
C PHE A 993 20.94 17.49 3.78
N VAL A 994 19.82 18.13 4.13
CA VAL A 994 19.72 19.18 5.17
C VAL A 994 18.76 18.82 6.30
N GLY A 995 17.78 17.93 6.04
CA GLY A 995 16.78 17.55 7.04
C GLY A 995 15.68 16.67 6.49
N ARG A 996 14.55 16.57 7.20
CA ARG A 996 13.36 15.82 6.79
C ARG A 996 12.07 16.60 7.09
N THR A 997 11.04 16.40 6.27
CA THR A 997 9.74 17.08 6.43
C THR A 997 8.55 16.09 6.44
N THR A 998 7.33 16.62 6.42
CA THR A 998 6.07 15.87 6.30
C THR A 998 5.82 15.39 4.88
N GLN A 999 4.78 14.58 4.72
CA GLN A 999 4.37 14.00 3.46
C GLN A 999 4.05 15.09 2.43
N VAL A 1000 4.70 15.02 1.26
CA VAL A 1000 4.35 15.79 0.05
C VAL A 1000 3.60 14.95 -0.97
N TRP A 1001 3.48 13.65 -0.72
CA TRP A 1001 2.72 12.67 -1.48
C TRP A 1001 1.82 11.87 -0.53
N SER A 1002 0.57 11.64 -0.93
CA SER A 1002 -0.36 10.74 -0.27
C SER A 1002 -0.87 9.71 -1.27
N GLY A 1003 -0.71 8.42 -0.99
CA GLY A 1003 -1.19 7.36 -1.87
C GLY A 1003 -2.73 7.31 -1.92
N TRP A 1004 -3.30 6.35 -1.21
CA TRP A 1004 -4.73 6.04 -1.28
C TRP A 1004 -5.62 6.97 -0.44
N GLN A 1005 -5.05 7.63 0.57
CA GLN A 1005 -5.80 8.43 1.55
C GLN A 1005 -5.66 9.94 1.29
N GLN A 1006 -6.25 10.42 0.20
CA GLN A 1006 -6.19 11.83 -0.21
C GLN A 1006 -7.24 12.65 0.54
N ARG A 1007 -6.85 13.16 1.72
CA ARG A 1007 -7.70 13.97 2.60
C ARG A 1007 -6.84 15.00 3.36
N GLY A 1008 -7.50 15.96 4.01
CA GLY A 1008 -6.81 16.99 4.79
C GLY A 1008 -5.97 17.90 3.88
N ALA A 1009 -4.65 17.74 3.91
CA ALA A 1009 -3.72 18.52 3.10
C ALA A 1009 -3.78 18.19 1.59
N PHE A 1010 -4.32 17.03 1.23
CA PHE A 1010 -4.35 16.52 -0.15
C PHE A 1010 -5.76 16.62 -0.74
N GLU A 1011 -5.85 17.11 -1.98
CA GLU A 1011 -7.11 17.16 -2.73
C GLU A 1011 -7.44 15.77 -3.31
N PRO A 1012 -8.70 15.31 -3.27
CA PRO A 1012 -9.10 14.08 -3.95
C PRO A 1012 -8.75 14.11 -5.45
N GLY A 1013 -8.15 13.02 -5.94
CA GLY A 1013 -7.58 12.90 -7.29
C GLY A 1013 -6.17 13.48 -7.44
N LYS A 1014 -5.64 14.20 -6.45
CA LYS A 1014 -4.31 14.85 -6.51
C LYS A 1014 -3.45 14.42 -5.32
N PRO A 1015 -2.74 13.30 -5.44
CA PRO A 1015 -1.89 12.78 -4.38
C PRO A 1015 -0.68 13.67 -4.03
N TRP A 1016 -0.33 14.67 -4.83
CA TRP A 1016 0.78 15.59 -4.57
C TRP A 1016 0.31 16.89 -3.87
N LEU A 1017 1.06 17.34 -2.87
CA LEU A 1017 0.76 18.54 -2.08
C LEU A 1017 1.12 19.84 -2.82
N LEU A 1018 2.32 19.85 -3.41
CA LEU A 1018 2.94 21.03 -4.00
C LEU A 1018 2.52 21.23 -5.46
N ARG A 1019 2.39 22.48 -5.88
CA ARG A 1019 2.05 22.90 -7.24
C ARG A 1019 3.21 23.63 -7.88
N PHE A 1020 3.20 23.73 -9.21
CA PHE A 1020 4.13 24.62 -9.92
C PHE A 1020 4.00 26.04 -9.36
N PHE A 1021 5.15 26.67 -9.12
CA PHE A 1021 5.31 28.01 -8.56
C PHE A 1021 4.83 28.19 -7.12
N ASP A 1022 4.51 27.13 -6.38
CA ASP A 1022 4.44 27.25 -4.91
C ASP A 1022 5.78 27.73 -4.35
N ARG A 1023 5.73 28.46 -3.23
CA ARG A 1023 6.87 28.93 -2.46
C ARG A 1023 6.92 28.20 -1.14
N ILE A 1024 7.92 27.35 -0.95
CA ILE A 1024 8.10 26.62 0.29
C ILE A 1024 8.80 27.54 1.29
N LYS A 1025 8.24 27.62 2.50
CA LYS A 1025 8.90 28.19 3.69
C LYS A 1025 9.01 27.14 4.77
N TRP A 1026 10.16 27.10 5.43
CA TRP A 1026 10.42 26.16 6.52
C TRP A 1026 10.16 26.81 7.87
N TYR A 1027 9.66 26.02 8.82
CA TYR A 1027 9.75 26.33 10.25
C TYR A 1027 10.38 25.16 11.00
N PRO A 1028 11.24 25.42 11.99
CA PRO A 1028 11.99 24.36 12.66
C PRO A 1028 11.09 23.55 13.57
N VAL A 1029 11.28 22.23 13.58
CA VAL A 1029 10.67 21.29 14.53
C VAL A 1029 11.70 20.27 14.99
N GLU A 1030 11.48 19.69 16.17
CA GLU A 1030 12.30 18.58 16.64
C GLU A 1030 11.92 17.27 15.93
N SER A 1031 12.85 16.32 15.84
CA SER A 1031 12.61 15.03 15.18
C SER A 1031 11.40 14.25 15.75
N GLY A 1032 11.20 14.31 17.07
CA GLY A 1032 10.05 13.69 17.74
C GLY A 1032 8.71 14.37 17.40
N GLU A 1033 8.71 15.71 17.30
CA GLU A 1033 7.54 16.49 16.88
C GLU A 1033 7.21 16.21 15.41
N LEU A 1034 8.23 16.12 14.54
CA LEU A 1034 8.04 15.78 13.14
C LEU A 1034 7.36 14.42 12.95
N LEU A 1035 7.72 13.41 13.74
CA LEU A 1035 7.09 12.09 13.65
C LEU A 1035 5.59 12.14 13.98
N GLN A 1036 5.18 13.01 14.91
CA GLN A 1036 3.77 13.22 15.21
C GLN A 1036 3.06 13.95 14.06
N LEU A 1037 3.65 15.02 13.54
CA LEU A 1037 3.09 15.75 12.37
C LEU A 1037 2.98 14.86 11.13
N ARG A 1038 3.94 13.96 10.91
CA ARG A 1038 3.91 12.95 9.84
C ARG A 1038 2.76 11.96 10.00
N ALA A 1039 2.43 11.56 11.22
CA ALA A 1039 1.27 10.73 11.47
C ALA A 1039 -0.04 11.50 11.29
N ASP A 1040 -0.07 12.75 11.75
CA ASP A 1040 -1.24 13.60 11.69
C ASP A 1040 -1.57 14.00 10.25
N ILE A 1041 -0.58 14.24 9.38
CA ILE A 1041 -0.85 14.55 7.97
C ILE A 1041 -1.38 13.34 7.21
N THR A 1042 -0.81 12.14 7.42
CA THR A 1042 -1.30 10.90 6.80
C THR A 1042 -2.72 10.56 7.24
N SER A 1043 -3.06 10.81 8.51
CA SER A 1043 -4.43 10.62 9.02
C SER A 1043 -5.39 11.76 8.66
N GLY A 1044 -4.90 12.87 8.10
CA GLY A 1044 -5.69 14.06 7.75
C GLY A 1044 -5.96 15.04 8.90
N ARG A 1045 -5.31 14.87 10.05
CA ARG A 1045 -5.40 15.75 11.23
C ARG A 1045 -4.49 16.99 11.13
N PHE A 1046 -3.45 16.96 10.29
CA PHE A 1046 -2.58 18.11 10.03
C PHE A 1046 -2.75 18.63 8.60
N VAL A 1047 -2.92 19.94 8.46
CA VAL A 1047 -2.93 20.65 7.18
C VAL A 1047 -1.88 21.77 7.26
N PRO A 1048 -0.84 21.75 6.42
CA PRO A 1048 0.14 22.82 6.36
C PRO A 1048 -0.53 24.18 6.10
N LYS A 1049 -0.09 25.21 6.83
CA LYS A 1049 -0.54 26.57 6.57
C LYS A 1049 -0.16 26.96 5.14
N THR A 1050 -1.17 27.36 4.37
CA THR A 1050 -1.01 27.78 2.98
C THR A 1050 -1.59 29.18 2.80
N GLU A 1051 -0.82 30.08 2.19
CA GLU A 1051 -1.25 31.45 1.89
C GLU A 1051 -1.35 31.62 0.38
N GLU A 1052 -2.53 32.03 -0.11
CA GLU A 1052 -2.73 32.32 -1.53
C GLU A 1052 -1.98 33.59 -1.96
N GLY A 1053 -1.47 33.60 -3.19
CA GLY A 1053 -0.70 34.72 -3.72
C GLY A 1053 -0.33 34.56 -5.18
N THR A 1054 0.53 35.46 -5.66
CA THR A 1054 1.05 35.45 -7.04
C THR A 1054 2.56 35.64 -7.04
N PHE A 1055 3.20 35.19 -8.13
CA PHE A 1055 4.59 35.50 -8.45
C PHE A 1055 4.61 36.30 -9.75
N SER A 1056 5.20 37.50 -9.72
CA SER A 1056 5.34 38.41 -10.86
C SER A 1056 6.80 38.53 -11.30
N LEU A 1057 7.06 38.30 -12.59
CA LEU A 1057 8.43 38.41 -13.12
C LEU A 1057 8.97 39.84 -13.01
N ALA A 1058 8.13 40.84 -13.31
CA ALA A 1058 8.50 42.25 -13.22
C ALA A 1058 8.87 42.69 -11.79
N GLU A 1059 8.17 42.17 -10.77
CA GLU A 1059 8.52 42.43 -9.37
C GLU A 1059 9.84 41.76 -8.98
N TYR A 1060 10.04 40.52 -9.43
CA TYR A 1060 11.28 39.79 -9.20
C TYR A 1060 12.49 40.44 -9.88
N GLN A 1061 12.36 40.89 -11.13
CA GLN A 1061 13.41 41.62 -11.84
C GLN A 1061 13.79 42.93 -11.13
N ARG A 1062 12.79 43.65 -10.58
CA ARG A 1062 13.02 44.85 -9.77
C ARG A 1062 13.79 44.52 -8.50
N PHE A 1063 13.41 43.46 -7.80
CA PHE A 1063 14.14 42.97 -6.62
C PHE A 1063 15.62 42.65 -6.97
N LEU A 1064 15.87 41.98 -8.09
CA LEU A 1064 17.24 41.69 -8.54
C LEU A 1064 18.02 42.98 -8.83
N ALA A 1065 17.41 43.96 -9.48
CA ALA A 1065 18.06 45.24 -9.77
C ALA A 1065 18.39 46.04 -8.50
N GLU A 1066 17.45 46.07 -7.53
CA GLU A 1066 17.63 46.75 -6.24
C GLU A 1066 18.70 46.10 -5.36
N ASN A 1067 18.96 44.80 -5.53
CA ASN A 1067 19.91 44.02 -4.73
C ASN A 1067 21.18 43.59 -5.50
N ALA A 1068 21.40 44.12 -6.71
CA ALA A 1068 22.42 43.61 -7.63
C ALA A 1068 23.85 43.58 -7.05
N GLU A 1069 24.24 44.61 -6.30
CA GLU A 1069 25.57 44.71 -5.67
C GLU A 1069 25.77 43.60 -4.62
N SER A 1070 24.83 43.45 -3.69
CA SER A 1070 24.88 42.41 -2.64
C SER A 1070 24.84 40.99 -3.22
N ILE A 1071 24.06 40.76 -4.28
CA ILE A 1071 24.03 39.48 -4.99
C ILE A 1071 25.39 39.18 -5.64
N ALA A 1072 26.02 40.18 -6.27
CA ALA A 1072 27.31 40.01 -6.90
C ALA A 1072 28.41 39.69 -5.88
N GLU A 1073 28.45 40.39 -4.74
CA GLU A 1073 29.39 40.12 -3.64
C GLU A 1073 29.27 38.68 -3.12
N PHE A 1074 28.03 38.21 -2.89
CA PHE A 1074 27.77 36.84 -2.46
C PHE A 1074 28.28 35.81 -3.47
N ARG A 1075 27.98 36.01 -4.76
CA ARG A 1075 28.41 35.09 -5.84
C ARG A 1075 29.93 35.04 -5.99
N VAL A 1076 30.62 36.16 -5.83
CA VAL A 1076 32.09 36.19 -5.87
C VAL A 1076 32.69 35.35 -4.75
N ARG A 1077 32.17 35.50 -3.52
CA ARG A 1077 32.62 34.71 -2.36
C ARG A 1077 32.35 33.22 -2.55
N GLN A 1078 31.12 32.87 -2.95
CA GLN A 1078 30.72 31.49 -3.19
C GLN A 1078 31.54 30.85 -4.31
N GLY A 1079 31.72 31.55 -5.43
CA GLY A 1079 32.50 31.05 -6.57
C GLY A 1079 33.97 30.80 -6.23
N ALA A 1080 34.58 31.66 -5.41
CA ALA A 1080 35.95 31.45 -4.93
C ALA A 1080 36.07 30.20 -4.05
N ALA A 1081 35.10 29.97 -3.14
CA ALA A 1081 35.09 28.78 -2.29
C ALA A 1081 34.83 27.49 -3.09
N PHE A 1082 33.87 27.52 -4.03
CA PHE A 1082 33.59 26.41 -4.93
C PHE A 1082 34.81 26.05 -5.78
N GLY A 1083 35.48 27.05 -6.34
CA GLY A 1083 36.73 26.85 -7.11
C GLY A 1083 37.81 26.18 -6.27
N ALA A 1084 38.03 26.65 -5.04
CA ALA A 1084 39.01 26.06 -4.13
C ALA A 1084 38.68 24.58 -3.77
N GLU A 1085 37.41 24.26 -3.54
CA GLU A 1085 36.97 22.89 -3.26
C GLU A 1085 37.17 21.97 -4.49
N ARG A 1086 36.78 22.44 -5.68
CA ARG A 1086 36.98 21.71 -6.94
C ARG A 1086 38.45 21.43 -7.21
N ASP A 1087 39.32 22.43 -7.07
CA ASP A 1087 40.75 22.30 -7.31
C ASP A 1087 41.37 21.29 -6.30
N ALA A 1088 40.87 21.24 -5.06
CA ALA A 1088 41.27 20.23 -4.08
C ALA A 1088 40.83 18.81 -4.48
N TRP A 1089 39.65 18.64 -5.05
CA TRP A 1089 39.15 17.34 -5.55
C TRP A 1089 39.94 16.86 -6.76
N GLU A 1090 40.27 17.77 -7.68
CA GLU A 1090 41.12 17.46 -8.83
C GLU A 1090 42.50 16.98 -8.37
N ALA A 1091 43.11 17.68 -7.40
CA ALA A 1091 44.37 17.26 -6.79
C ALA A 1091 44.28 15.89 -6.08
N ALA A 1092 43.12 15.53 -5.54
CA ALA A 1092 42.86 14.24 -4.91
C ALA A 1092 42.54 13.10 -5.90
N GLY A 1093 42.47 13.39 -7.20
CA GLY A 1093 42.15 12.40 -8.24
C GLY A 1093 40.68 11.99 -8.28
N GLU A 1094 39.79 12.80 -7.71
CA GLU A 1094 38.35 12.52 -7.58
C GLU A 1094 37.68 12.24 -8.93
N PHE A 1095 38.06 13.01 -9.96
CA PHE A 1095 37.50 12.90 -11.31
C PHE A 1095 38.06 11.71 -12.12
N ALA A 1096 39.16 11.09 -11.69
CA ALA A 1096 39.80 9.96 -12.36
C ALA A 1096 39.39 8.58 -11.78
N ARG A 1097 38.71 8.55 -10.63
CA ARG A 1097 38.32 7.31 -9.92
C ARG A 1097 37.08 6.62 -10.50
N ALA A 1098 36.23 7.34 -11.23
CA ALA A 1098 34.99 6.80 -11.81
C ALA A 1098 35.20 5.60 -12.77
N ASP A 1099 36.45 5.33 -13.17
CA ASP A 1099 36.82 4.33 -14.17
C ASP A 1099 37.28 2.95 -13.64
N THR A 1100 37.42 2.73 -12.31
CA THR A 1100 38.13 1.52 -11.79
C THR A 1100 37.28 0.42 -11.15
N ALA A 1101 35.96 0.54 -11.10
CA ALA A 1101 35.10 -0.41 -10.38
C ALA A 1101 34.53 -1.52 -11.28
N THR A 1102 35.38 -2.32 -11.94
CA THR A 1102 34.93 -3.54 -12.66
C THR A 1102 36.06 -4.54 -12.84
N GLU A 1103 36.39 -5.30 -11.79
CA GLU A 1103 37.05 -6.59 -11.95
C GLU A 1103 36.16 -7.70 -11.39
N VAL A 1104 35.75 -8.61 -12.28
CA VAL A 1104 35.05 -9.86 -11.93
C VAL A 1104 36.08 -10.84 -11.41
N ALA A 1105 35.89 -11.37 -10.20
CA ALA A 1105 36.74 -12.42 -9.67
C ALA A 1105 36.56 -13.71 -10.48
N PRO A 1106 37.64 -14.45 -10.81
CA PRO A 1106 37.53 -15.69 -11.57
C PRO A 1106 36.79 -16.78 -10.77
N PRO A 1107 36.10 -17.72 -11.43
CA PRO A 1107 35.37 -18.78 -10.76
C PRO A 1107 36.34 -19.68 -9.97
N THR A 1108 36.09 -19.84 -8.67
CA THR A 1108 36.79 -20.81 -7.83
C THR A 1108 36.32 -22.23 -8.14
N THR A 1109 37.29 -23.12 -8.38
CA THR A 1109 37.12 -24.56 -8.58
C THR A 1109 37.15 -25.32 -7.25
N ASP A 1110 36.42 -26.44 -7.21
CA ASP A 1110 36.23 -27.45 -6.14
C ASP A 1110 35.64 -26.97 -4.80
N ILE A 1111 34.31 -26.85 -4.75
CA ILE A 1111 33.53 -26.62 -3.53
C ILE A 1111 33.08 -27.97 -2.96
N THR A 1112 33.53 -28.30 -1.76
CA THR A 1112 33.13 -29.54 -1.06
C THR A 1112 31.87 -29.28 -0.24
N VAL A 1113 30.74 -29.88 -0.62
CA VAL A 1113 29.49 -29.86 0.16
C VAL A 1113 29.45 -31.11 1.06
N PRO A 1114 29.27 -30.96 2.38
CA PRO A 1114 29.12 -32.11 3.29
C PRO A 1114 27.95 -33.02 2.89
N GLU A 1115 28.02 -34.32 3.20
CA GLU A 1115 26.94 -35.28 2.90
C GLU A 1115 25.63 -34.84 3.59
N GLY A 1116 24.57 -34.64 2.80
CA GLY A 1116 23.28 -34.08 3.25
C GLY A 1116 23.25 -32.55 3.41
N GLY A 1117 24.33 -31.85 3.07
CA GLY A 1117 24.42 -30.39 3.08
C GLY A 1117 23.85 -29.73 1.82
N HIS A 1118 23.73 -28.39 1.86
CA HIS A 1118 23.22 -27.58 0.75
C HIS A 1118 24.28 -26.59 0.26
N LEU A 1119 24.44 -26.49 -1.06
CA LEU A 1119 25.12 -25.38 -1.70
C LEU A 1119 24.09 -24.31 -2.03
N VAL A 1120 24.34 -23.08 -1.59
CA VAL A 1120 23.51 -21.92 -1.91
C VAL A 1120 24.24 -21.11 -2.97
N GLU A 1121 23.61 -20.94 -4.13
CA GLU A 1121 24.17 -20.29 -5.32
C GLU A 1121 23.39 -19.00 -5.64
N ALA A 1122 24.03 -18.07 -6.33
CA ALA A 1122 23.35 -16.89 -6.87
C ALA A 1122 22.39 -17.29 -7.99
N GLU A 1123 21.15 -16.81 -7.95
CA GLU A 1123 20.13 -17.14 -8.95
C GLU A 1123 20.27 -16.31 -10.24
N PHE A 1124 20.97 -15.18 -10.17
CA PHE A 1124 21.18 -14.24 -11.27
C PHE A 1124 22.47 -13.44 -11.04
N THR A 1125 22.94 -12.76 -12.09
CA THR A 1125 24.11 -11.89 -11.99
C THR A 1125 23.82 -10.68 -11.08
N ALA A 1126 24.63 -10.49 -10.04
CA ALA A 1126 24.43 -9.52 -8.99
C ALA A 1126 25.74 -9.06 -8.33
N SER A 1127 25.67 -7.99 -7.53
CA SER A 1127 26.69 -7.65 -6.53
C SER A 1127 26.29 -8.23 -5.16
N VAL A 1128 27.22 -8.68 -4.33
CA VAL A 1128 26.91 -9.06 -2.95
C VAL A 1128 26.84 -7.80 -2.10
N TRP A 1129 25.67 -7.48 -1.57
CA TRP A 1129 25.45 -6.30 -0.73
C TRP A 1129 25.91 -6.54 0.70
N GLN A 1130 25.40 -7.61 1.31
CA GLN A 1130 25.62 -7.89 2.72
C GLN A 1130 25.72 -9.40 2.92
N VAL A 1131 26.60 -9.82 3.83
CA VAL A 1131 26.60 -11.18 4.36
C VAL A 1131 26.08 -11.12 5.79
N ASN A 1132 25.04 -11.89 6.10
CA ASN A 1132 24.31 -11.85 7.37
C ASN A 1132 24.69 -12.99 8.34
N VAL A 1133 25.59 -13.88 7.92
CA VAL A 1133 25.99 -15.08 8.67
C VAL A 1133 27.51 -15.28 8.66
N GLU A 1134 28.02 -15.91 9.70
CA GLU A 1134 29.42 -16.33 9.80
C GLU A 1134 29.55 -17.86 9.76
N VAL A 1135 30.75 -18.36 9.45
CA VAL A 1135 31.04 -19.80 9.51
C VAL A 1135 30.89 -20.29 10.95
N GLY A 1136 30.07 -21.33 11.15
CA GLY A 1136 29.70 -21.87 12.46
C GLY A 1136 28.29 -21.50 12.93
N ASP A 1137 27.64 -20.53 12.28
CA ASP A 1137 26.28 -20.13 12.64
C ASP A 1137 25.26 -21.24 12.37
N ARG A 1138 24.33 -21.41 13.31
CA ARG A 1138 23.14 -22.26 13.11
C ARG A 1138 22.03 -21.42 12.50
N VAL A 1139 21.55 -21.84 11.34
CA VAL A 1139 20.52 -21.12 10.57
C VAL A 1139 19.25 -21.96 10.46
N SER A 1140 18.09 -21.30 10.50
CA SER A 1140 16.80 -21.92 10.23
C SER A 1140 16.41 -21.78 8.76
N ALA A 1141 15.63 -22.71 8.22
CA ALA A 1141 15.05 -22.61 6.88
C ALA A 1141 14.32 -21.26 6.71
N GLY A 1142 14.61 -20.55 5.61
CA GLY A 1142 14.08 -19.22 5.34
C GLY A 1142 14.84 -18.06 6.00
N GLN A 1143 15.78 -18.32 6.91
CA GLN A 1143 16.65 -17.28 7.49
C GLN A 1143 17.54 -16.67 6.41
N GLN A 1144 17.65 -15.34 6.39
CA GLN A 1144 18.51 -14.63 5.44
C GLN A 1144 19.99 -14.96 5.70
N LEU A 1145 20.67 -15.49 4.68
CA LEU A 1145 22.11 -15.77 4.72
C LEU A 1145 22.92 -14.56 4.25
N LEU A 1146 22.50 -13.95 3.16
CA LEU A 1146 23.12 -12.77 2.57
C LEU A 1146 22.10 -12.01 1.72
N ALA A 1147 22.47 -10.84 1.26
CA ALA A 1147 21.72 -10.03 0.31
C ALA A 1147 22.54 -9.78 -0.96
N LEU A 1148 21.91 -9.97 -2.10
CA LEU A 1148 22.43 -9.63 -3.43
C LEU A 1148 21.77 -8.33 -3.91
N GLU A 1149 22.51 -7.48 -4.59
CA GLU A 1149 22.01 -6.31 -5.28
C GLU A 1149 22.12 -6.53 -6.79
N ALA A 1150 20.97 -6.64 -7.46
CA ALA A 1150 20.87 -6.66 -8.92
C ALA A 1150 19.61 -5.91 -9.34
N MET A 1151 19.58 -5.42 -10.58
CA MET A 1151 18.40 -4.69 -11.09
C MET A 1151 17.98 -3.52 -10.18
N LYS A 1152 18.94 -2.89 -9.48
CA LYS A 1152 18.71 -1.84 -8.46
C LYS A 1152 17.78 -2.27 -7.31
N MET A 1153 17.68 -3.57 -7.05
CA MET A 1153 16.90 -4.15 -5.96
C MET A 1153 17.81 -5.02 -5.08
N GLU A 1154 17.54 -4.99 -3.79
CA GLU A 1154 18.10 -5.94 -2.84
C GLU A 1154 17.26 -7.24 -2.87
N SER A 1155 17.91 -8.37 -3.17
CA SER A 1155 17.33 -9.70 -3.10
C SER A 1155 17.95 -10.48 -1.95
N ARG A 1156 17.09 -11.01 -1.09
CA ARG A 1156 17.52 -11.83 0.04
C ARG A 1156 17.80 -13.24 -0.45
N VAL A 1157 18.92 -13.81 -0.03
CA VAL A 1157 19.25 -15.22 -0.27
C VAL A 1157 18.97 -15.99 1.03
N PRO A 1158 17.85 -16.73 1.11
CA PRO A 1158 17.46 -17.45 2.32
C PRO A 1158 18.19 -18.80 2.42
N ALA A 1159 18.25 -19.35 3.65
CA ALA A 1159 18.68 -20.71 3.89
C ALA A 1159 17.61 -21.70 3.36
N PRO A 1160 17.97 -22.68 2.51
CA PRO A 1160 17.01 -23.64 1.95
C PRO A 1160 16.50 -24.65 3.00
N ALA A 1161 17.23 -24.83 4.10
CA ALA A 1161 16.90 -25.75 5.18
C ALA A 1161 17.58 -25.32 6.49
N ASP A 1162 17.17 -25.94 7.61
CA ASP A 1162 17.90 -25.82 8.87
C ASP A 1162 19.31 -26.41 8.71
N GLY A 1163 20.34 -25.68 9.16
CA GLY A 1163 21.72 -26.12 8.97
C GLY A 1163 22.75 -25.35 9.79
N ILE A 1164 24.02 -25.70 9.59
CA ILE A 1164 25.18 -24.98 10.11
C ILE A 1164 25.99 -24.45 8.94
N VAL A 1165 26.32 -23.17 8.94
CA VAL A 1165 27.14 -22.54 7.90
C VAL A 1165 28.57 -23.09 7.99
N THR A 1166 29.05 -23.81 6.97
CA THR A 1166 30.41 -24.37 6.94
C THR A 1166 31.38 -23.56 6.08
N ALA A 1167 30.87 -22.77 5.13
CA ALA A 1167 31.67 -21.85 4.34
C ALA A 1167 30.84 -20.65 3.87
N VAL A 1168 31.44 -19.46 3.89
CA VAL A 1168 30.98 -18.27 3.20
C VAL A 1168 32.01 -17.96 2.12
N LEU A 1169 31.61 -18.04 0.86
CA LEU A 1169 32.50 -18.02 -0.32
C LEU A 1169 32.58 -16.65 -0.99
N THR A 1170 31.90 -15.66 -0.42
CA THR A 1170 31.80 -14.31 -0.97
C THR A 1170 31.91 -13.25 0.13
N LYS A 1171 32.02 -11.98 -0.26
CA LYS A 1171 32.12 -10.83 0.64
C LYS A 1171 31.29 -9.67 0.07
N PRO A 1172 30.85 -8.72 0.92
CA PRO A 1172 30.26 -7.47 0.44
C PRO A 1172 31.12 -6.81 -0.66
N GLY A 1173 30.49 -6.36 -1.73
CA GLY A 1173 31.11 -5.79 -2.93
C GLY A 1173 31.52 -6.80 -4.02
N SER A 1174 31.48 -8.12 -3.77
CA SER A 1174 31.81 -9.12 -4.79
C SER A 1174 30.76 -9.15 -5.91
N GLN A 1175 31.19 -9.20 -7.18
CA GLN A 1175 30.30 -9.52 -8.31
C GLN A 1175 30.14 -11.04 -8.44
N VAL A 1176 28.90 -11.49 -8.67
CA VAL A 1176 28.53 -12.91 -8.81
C VAL A 1176 27.67 -13.09 -10.06
N GLU A 1177 27.84 -14.21 -10.76
CA GLU A 1177 26.98 -14.64 -11.87
C GLU A 1177 25.96 -15.69 -11.40
N ALA A 1178 24.92 -15.95 -12.19
CA ALA A 1178 24.00 -17.06 -11.92
C ALA A 1178 24.78 -18.39 -11.78
N GLY A 1179 24.50 -19.17 -10.73
CA GLY A 1179 25.23 -20.39 -10.38
C GLY A 1179 26.53 -20.15 -9.60
N THR A 1180 26.90 -18.90 -9.29
CA THR A 1180 28.06 -18.65 -8.42
C THR A 1180 27.74 -19.11 -7.00
N ALA A 1181 28.57 -20.00 -6.45
CA ALA A 1181 28.43 -20.45 -5.08
C ALA A 1181 28.67 -19.35 -4.04
N LEU A 1182 27.78 -19.25 -3.07
CA LEU A 1182 27.78 -18.19 -2.08
C LEU A 1182 28.04 -18.70 -0.66
N VAL A 1183 27.27 -19.72 -0.24
CA VAL A 1183 27.31 -20.28 1.12
C VAL A 1183 27.16 -21.81 1.05
N VAL A 1184 27.86 -22.52 1.93
CA VAL A 1184 27.69 -23.97 2.13
C VAL A 1184 27.08 -24.22 3.51
N LEU A 1185 26.02 -25.03 3.56
CA LEU A 1185 25.36 -25.46 4.79
C LEU A 1185 25.57 -26.97 5.03
N ALA A 1186 25.90 -27.36 6.26
CA ALA A 1186 25.86 -28.74 6.73
C ALA A 1186 24.52 -29.05 7.44
N PRO A 1187 24.09 -30.33 7.49
CA PRO A 1187 22.90 -30.73 8.25
C PRO A 1187 23.00 -30.35 9.73
N ALA A 1188 21.88 -29.95 10.34
CA ALA A 1188 21.83 -29.55 11.75
C ALA A 1188 22.15 -30.66 12.78
N GLN A 1189 22.38 -31.91 12.35
CA GLN A 1189 22.60 -33.10 13.19
C GLN A 1189 24.06 -33.46 13.52
N THR A 1190 25.06 -32.74 13.02
CA THR A 1190 26.49 -33.13 13.15
C THR A 1190 27.26 -32.39 14.25
N ALA A 1191 26.69 -32.29 15.46
CA ALA A 1191 27.41 -31.78 16.65
C ALA A 1191 27.31 -32.75 17.84
N GLN A 1192 27.70 -34.00 17.64
CA GLN A 1192 28.00 -34.91 18.74
C GLN A 1192 29.08 -35.94 18.37
N ALA A 1193 30.15 -35.51 17.68
CA ALA A 1193 31.35 -36.34 17.46
C ALA A 1193 32.58 -35.50 17.06
N ALA A 1194 33.07 -34.65 17.96
CA ALA A 1194 34.48 -34.24 18.04
C ALA A 1194 34.65 -33.36 19.30
N ALA A 1195 35.14 -33.97 20.39
CA ALA A 1195 35.67 -33.30 21.57
C ALA A 1195 37.19 -33.46 21.56
#